data_AF-A0A5J4NMD5-F1
#
_entry.id   AF-A0A5J4NMD5-F1
#
_cell.length_a   1.000
_cell.length_b   1.000
_cell.length_c   1.000
_cell.angle_alpha   90.00
_cell.angle_beta   90.00
_cell.angle_gamma   90.00
#
_symmetry.space_group_name_H-M   'P 1'
#
loop_
_entity.id
_entity.type
_entity.pdbx_description
1 polymer ?
#
loop_
_entity_poly.entity_id
_entity_poly.type
_entity_poly.pdbx_seq_one_letter_code
_entity_poly.pdbx_strand_id
1 'polypeptide(L)'
;MSLKANPFAELIKGTDRTCGFDSQSINVTKVLENILLVSHDKTLAFGADERPSFMVFIKPTSDGQLLLPLDTLDQVIFDRTQLQNFSKDDLIIVSQPTATIPDELLFSEPVDYIVSCFGRACRLHRQTQYPSIVESCQDALVRQLLLFLRIDAALDSTQHCDNFYKLLYDALSGGDADRIMAMEHLFFKLISLFEEDAFEGVELSDPCPNSALKALRPLTDCLLNALKNLHSNAETSFSSPFSSKLSLKPRDRLLFCPQREPFMQLALWYSRFPSTAELLLEASFPLNPESGQPRGFEYESGFLGRLLAPSHLHVPQFPEAPVFAQRGQQSSLGEFFTDDVPLKPVVEAEQRTIWQLTDQLDTGIHNVFLNLLRAGKQRPYIKATFFRWLGSCITANKARGQLAHTSGLLSDSDTGKLASDGFLNNLAASLVRLTGPLVSPTLDGPPVKKIWPCYAVDSRATQSVLPGLCKDTRLTAGATVVATSVTETMNYPVLTELFFLAHAAIRVGWTPLIARHFETAQQLHQLESQWEVYQANLLGSESNPQVQFLRRLIRERTSRYLEQSTSLSCLSRLRDQFAFSVTTAQLLVHLARVTFNTKACSDECSFKGHMSDLPEFLVDNVVELISYLRRAKDDFFESTEVASIPLEPLLEFSILYMLHTQALSNPHLRARLAEVLESLIPQRDDEAWNSQRMAGTGILGVNCLSL
;
A
#
# COMPACT_ATOMS: atom_id res chain seq x y z
N MET A 1 40.22 76.57 27.30
CA MET A 1 41.61 76.06 27.32
C MET A 1 41.62 74.69 26.68
N SER A 2 42.47 74.54 25.65
CA SER A 2 42.70 73.31 24.89
C SER A 2 43.42 72.27 25.76
N LEU A 3 42.86 71.06 25.83
CA LEU A 3 43.55 69.83 26.26
C LEU A 3 43.64 68.88 25.06
N LYS A 4 44.27 69.36 23.98
CA LYS A 4 44.88 68.50 22.95
C LYS A 4 46.37 68.38 23.27
N ALA A 5 46.75 67.26 23.88
CA ALA A 5 48.06 66.60 23.73
C ALA A 5 48.20 65.49 24.78
N ASN A 6 47.58 64.33 24.54
CA ASN A 6 48.08 63.10 25.13
C ASN A 6 48.85 62.33 24.04
N PRO A 7 50.19 62.33 24.04
CA PRO A 7 51.01 61.67 23.03
C PRO A 7 51.01 60.14 23.12
N PHE A 8 50.27 59.55 24.08
CA PHE A 8 50.13 58.09 24.22
C PHE A 8 48.78 57.54 23.73
N ALA A 9 47.86 58.39 23.25
CA ALA A 9 46.58 57.93 22.71
C ALA A 9 46.71 57.07 21.44
N GLU A 10 47.84 57.18 20.72
CA GLU A 10 48.10 56.35 19.53
C GLU A 10 48.63 54.94 19.86
N LEU A 11 49.07 54.69 21.11
CA LEU A 11 49.58 53.38 21.54
C LEU A 11 48.50 52.45 22.11
N ILE A 12 47.26 52.94 22.29
CA ILE A 12 46.10 52.13 22.72
C ILE A 12 45.21 51.74 21.51
N LYS A 13 45.63 52.05 20.28
CA LYS A 13 45.10 51.38 19.07
C LYS A 13 45.76 50.01 18.91
N GLY A 14 45.64 49.18 19.93
CA GLY A 14 45.91 47.75 19.86
C GLY A 14 44.76 47.06 19.15
N THR A 15 44.99 46.70 17.88
CA THR A 15 44.39 45.55 17.19
C THR A 15 42.86 45.47 17.10
N ASP A 16 42.20 46.51 16.59
CA ASP A 16 41.01 46.28 15.77
C ASP A 16 41.44 46.39 14.31
N ARG A 17 41.95 45.28 13.77
CA ARG A 17 41.91 45.04 12.32
C ARG A 17 40.44 44.90 11.96
N THR A 18 39.76 46.02 11.74
CA THR A 18 38.47 46.03 11.02
C THR A 18 38.77 45.62 9.59
N CYS A 19 38.82 44.30 9.39
CA CYS A 19 38.96 43.68 8.09
C CYS A 19 37.76 44.15 7.25
N GLY A 20 38.03 44.74 6.08
CA GLY A 20 37.03 45.39 5.22
C GLY A 20 36.05 44.42 4.54
N PHE A 21 35.35 43.61 5.32
CA PHE A 21 34.30 42.71 4.84
C PHE A 21 32.95 43.41 4.88
N ASP A 22 32.13 43.16 3.86
CA ASP A 22 30.76 43.67 3.81
C ASP A 22 29.91 43.04 4.92
N SER A 23 29.14 43.85 5.64
CA SER A 23 28.18 43.43 6.67
C SER A 23 27.27 42.28 6.21
N GLN A 24 26.89 42.26 4.93
CA GLN A 24 26.09 41.19 4.35
C GLN A 24 26.85 39.86 4.30
N SER A 25 28.14 39.87 3.93
CA SER A 25 28.99 38.67 3.85
C SER A 25 29.25 38.03 5.22
N ILE A 26 29.33 38.86 6.27
CA ILE A 26 29.47 38.42 7.65
C ILE A 26 28.18 37.72 8.10
N ASN A 27 27.01 38.30 7.82
CA ASN A 27 25.73 37.69 8.15
C ASN A 27 25.50 36.36 7.42
N VAL A 28 25.89 36.27 6.15
CA VAL A 28 25.87 35.01 5.38
C VAL A 28 26.75 33.95 6.05
N THR A 29 27.97 34.32 6.46
CA THR A 29 28.88 33.41 7.18
C THR A 29 28.25 32.92 8.48
N LYS A 30 27.63 33.80 9.28
CA LYS A 30 26.94 33.43 10.52
C LYS A 30 25.76 32.47 10.27
N VAL A 31 25.00 32.67 9.19
CA VAL A 31 23.92 31.74 8.79
C VAL A 31 24.49 30.35 8.50
N LEU A 32 25.59 30.25 7.75
CA LEU A 32 26.25 28.98 7.44
C LEU A 32 26.86 28.33 8.67
N GLU A 33 27.48 29.11 9.56
CA GLU A 33 28.00 28.65 10.86
C GLU A 33 26.90 28.02 11.72
N ASN A 34 25.70 28.60 11.74
CA ASN A 34 24.55 28.05 12.47
C ASN A 34 24.03 26.73 11.87
N ILE A 35 24.22 26.50 10.58
CA ILE A 35 23.80 25.26 9.91
C ILE A 35 24.86 24.17 10.08
N LEU A 36 26.12 24.47 9.78
CA LEU A 36 27.21 23.51 9.70
C LEU A 36 27.92 23.28 11.04
N LEU A 37 27.82 24.23 11.98
CA LEU A 37 28.60 24.24 13.22
C LEU A 37 30.12 24.21 12.96
N VAL A 38 30.55 24.90 11.91
CA VAL A 38 31.95 25.01 11.47
C VAL A 38 32.29 26.49 11.27
N SER A 39 33.51 26.90 11.62
CA SER A 39 34.00 28.25 11.31
C SER A 39 35.47 28.25 10.89
N HIS A 40 35.84 29.21 10.03
CA HIS A 40 37.24 29.55 9.72
C HIS A 40 37.79 30.65 10.66
N ASP A 41 36.95 31.23 11.51
CA ASP A 41 37.29 32.33 12.41
C ASP A 41 37.54 31.83 13.84
N LYS A 42 38.75 31.28 14.05
CA LYS A 42 39.16 30.75 15.37
C LYS A 42 39.14 31.81 16.48
N THR A 43 39.31 33.09 16.13
CA THR A 43 39.47 34.21 17.07
C THR A 43 38.18 34.99 17.32
N LEU A 44 37.05 34.60 16.71
CA LEU A 44 35.78 35.31 16.79
C LEU A 44 35.86 36.79 16.35
N ALA A 45 36.63 37.07 15.28
CA ALA A 45 36.79 38.38 14.69
C ALA A 45 35.46 39.03 14.24
N PHE A 46 34.41 38.24 13.96
CA PHE A 46 33.07 38.74 13.60
C PHE A 46 32.12 38.93 14.79
N GLY A 47 32.64 38.86 16.02
CA GLY A 47 31.85 38.92 17.25
C GLY A 47 31.23 37.57 17.63
N ALA A 48 30.63 37.53 18.82
CA ALA A 48 29.96 36.35 19.37
C ALA A 48 28.44 36.32 19.08
N ASP A 49 27.87 37.45 18.67
CA ASP A 49 26.43 37.62 18.53
C ASP A 49 25.88 36.80 17.35
N GLU A 50 24.74 36.13 17.57
CA GLU A 50 24.02 35.28 16.61
C GLU A 50 24.81 34.04 16.13
N ARG A 51 25.93 33.71 16.77
CA ARG A 51 26.70 32.48 16.51
C ARG A 51 26.24 31.34 17.42
N PRO A 52 26.38 30.08 16.97
CA PRO A 52 26.07 28.93 17.80
C PRO A 52 27.07 28.82 18.95
N SER A 53 26.63 28.24 20.08
CA SER A 53 27.44 28.16 21.31
C SER A 53 28.77 27.41 21.13
N PHE A 54 28.81 26.47 20.19
CA PHE A 54 29.95 25.61 19.90
C PHE A 54 30.10 25.42 18.40
N MET A 55 31.33 25.50 17.88
CA MET A 55 31.67 25.23 16.49
C MET A 55 33.01 24.50 16.39
N VAL A 56 33.25 23.81 15.28
CA VAL A 56 34.55 23.21 14.95
C VAL A 56 35.31 24.16 14.04
N PHE A 57 36.55 24.47 14.39
CA PHE A 57 37.47 25.18 13.53
C PHE A 57 37.94 24.26 12.41
N ILE A 58 37.73 24.68 11.16
CA ILE A 58 38.32 24.03 9.98
C ILE A 58 39.31 25.01 9.37
N LYS A 59 40.52 24.53 9.09
CA LYS A 59 41.54 25.37 8.49
C LYS A 59 41.14 25.71 7.05
N PRO A 60 41.05 26.99 6.66
CA PRO A 60 40.72 27.37 5.29
C PRO A 60 41.82 26.91 4.33
N THR A 61 41.43 26.65 3.08
CA THR A 61 42.34 26.26 1.99
C THR A 61 43.31 27.38 1.61
N SER A 62 42.90 28.64 1.81
CA SER A 62 43.72 29.84 1.59
C SER A 62 44.01 30.55 2.91
N ASP A 63 45.29 30.85 3.17
CA ASP A 63 45.70 31.56 4.38
C ASP A 63 45.04 32.94 4.46
N GLY A 64 44.34 33.21 5.57
CA GLY A 64 43.70 34.50 5.86
C GLY A 64 42.22 34.61 5.48
N GLN A 65 41.60 33.56 4.91
CA GLN A 65 40.18 33.54 4.60
C GLN A 65 39.34 33.25 5.85
N LEU A 66 38.68 34.27 6.39
CA LEU A 66 37.84 34.15 7.59
C LEU A 66 36.35 33.89 7.27
N LEU A 67 35.89 34.26 6.07
CA LEU A 67 34.50 34.07 5.63
C LEU A 67 34.28 32.65 5.09
N LEU A 68 33.04 32.17 5.16
CA LEU A 68 32.57 30.95 4.49
C LEU A 68 31.85 31.35 3.20
N PRO A 69 32.53 31.35 2.03
CA PRO A 69 31.86 31.63 0.78
C PRO A 69 31.03 30.42 0.33
N LEU A 70 29.96 30.70 -0.43
CA LEU A 70 29.09 29.67 -1.00
C LEU A 70 29.84 28.72 -1.94
N ASP A 71 30.83 29.24 -2.67
CA ASP A 71 31.57 28.48 -3.69
C ASP A 71 32.44 27.36 -3.09
N THR A 72 32.76 27.42 -1.79
CA THR A 72 33.57 26.41 -1.09
C THR A 72 32.73 25.47 -0.23
N LEU A 73 31.40 25.56 -0.30
CA LEU A 73 30.50 24.89 0.63
C LEU A 73 30.60 23.36 0.56
N ASP A 74 30.64 22.81 -0.66
CA ASP A 74 30.81 21.37 -0.87
C ASP A 74 32.13 20.86 -0.24
N GLN A 75 33.23 21.62 -0.39
CA GLN A 75 34.53 21.28 0.21
C GLN A 75 34.49 21.36 1.74
N VAL A 76 33.89 22.40 2.32
CA VAL A 76 33.80 22.56 3.78
C VAL A 76 32.98 21.43 4.41
N ILE A 77 31.85 21.07 3.78
CA ILE A 77 31.02 19.95 4.24
C ILE A 77 31.81 18.64 4.12
N PHE A 78 32.49 18.42 3.00
CA PHE A 78 33.34 17.24 2.80
C PHE A 78 34.42 17.14 3.89
N ASP A 79 35.21 18.19 4.08
CA ASP A 79 36.28 18.22 5.09
C ASP A 79 35.73 17.93 6.48
N ARG A 80 34.58 18.52 6.85
CA ARG A 80 33.94 18.26 8.14
C ARG A 80 33.50 16.81 8.28
N THR A 81 32.93 16.21 7.25
CA THR A 81 32.46 14.80 7.28
C THR A 81 33.60 13.80 7.39
N GLN A 82 34.82 14.14 6.94
CA GLN A 82 36.00 13.31 7.10
C GLN A 82 36.65 13.42 8.49
N LEU A 83 36.33 14.47 9.26
CA LEU A 83 36.84 14.67 10.61
C LEU A 83 36.06 13.80 11.61
N GLN A 84 36.51 12.55 11.79
CA GLN A 84 35.96 11.62 12.79
C GLN A 84 36.37 11.98 14.23
N ASN A 85 37.51 12.64 14.41
CA ASN A 85 38.02 13.12 15.70
C ASN A 85 38.62 14.52 15.52
N PHE A 86 38.33 15.45 16.44
CA PHE A 86 38.94 16.78 16.47
C PHE A 86 39.57 17.05 17.83
N SER A 87 40.66 17.83 17.85
CA SER A 87 41.31 18.23 19.09
C SER A 87 40.40 19.18 19.88
N LYS A 88 40.53 19.20 21.21
CA LYS A 88 39.92 20.26 22.04
C LYS A 88 40.38 21.65 21.61
N ASP A 89 41.56 21.75 21.00
CA ASP A 89 42.12 23.01 20.50
C ASP A 89 41.40 23.54 19.25
N ASP A 90 40.63 22.70 18.56
CA ASP A 90 39.84 23.07 17.38
C ASP A 90 38.37 23.36 17.73
N LEU A 91 37.98 23.22 19.00
CA LEU A 91 36.65 23.60 19.47
C LEU A 91 36.59 25.11 19.74
N ILE A 92 35.70 25.81 19.05
CA ILE A 92 35.40 27.22 19.29
C ILE A 92 34.20 27.30 20.25
N ILE A 93 34.41 27.95 21.40
CA ILE A 93 33.39 28.14 22.44
C ILE A 93 33.00 29.62 22.47
N VAL A 94 31.75 29.92 22.16
CA VAL A 94 31.23 31.30 22.05
C VAL A 94 30.60 31.78 23.36
N SER A 95 29.94 30.87 24.11
CA SER A 95 29.18 31.18 25.33
C SER A 95 29.57 30.25 26.49
N GLN A 96 29.52 30.72 27.75
CA GLN A 96 29.97 29.95 28.93
C GLN A 96 29.29 28.58 29.07
N PRO A 97 30.02 27.53 29.49
CA PRO A 97 29.54 26.15 29.43
C PRO A 97 28.66 25.83 30.65
N THR A 98 27.35 25.95 30.51
CA THR A 98 26.40 25.29 31.43
C THR A 98 25.92 23.93 30.92
N ALA A 99 26.31 23.53 29.70
CA ALA A 99 25.94 22.27 29.09
C ALA A 99 27.18 21.46 28.66
N THR A 100 27.07 20.13 28.74
CA THR A 100 27.93 19.15 28.05
C THR A 100 28.06 19.51 26.56
N ILE A 101 29.21 19.19 25.95
CA ILE A 101 29.40 19.33 24.49
C ILE A 101 28.19 18.66 23.81
N PRO A 102 27.45 19.35 22.93
CA PRO A 102 26.32 18.75 22.24
C PRO A 102 26.76 17.48 21.52
N ASP A 103 26.02 16.38 21.69
CA ASP A 103 26.23 15.13 20.95
C ASP A 103 26.27 15.38 19.43
N GLU A 104 25.61 16.45 18.97
CA GLU A 104 25.58 16.93 17.59
C GLU A 104 26.92 17.41 17.01
N LEU A 105 27.92 17.73 17.85
CA LEU A 105 29.28 18.05 17.38
C LEU A 105 30.17 16.81 17.31
N LEU A 106 29.77 15.74 17.99
CA LEU A 106 30.53 14.50 18.17
C LEU A 106 30.08 13.38 17.23
N PHE A 107 29.27 13.69 16.20
CA PHE A 107 28.84 12.68 15.22
C PHE A 107 30.06 11.97 14.64
N SER A 108 30.12 10.65 14.86
CA SER A 108 31.12 9.76 14.29
C SER A 108 30.79 9.38 12.85
N GLU A 109 29.50 9.37 12.50
CA GLU A 109 29.02 8.97 11.17
C GLU A 109 28.72 10.19 10.28
N PRO A 110 29.26 10.25 9.05
CA PRO A 110 29.07 11.36 8.10
C PRO A 110 27.60 11.68 7.78
N VAL A 111 26.77 10.65 7.65
CA VAL A 111 25.35 10.80 7.27
C VAL A 111 24.54 11.44 8.38
N ASP A 112 24.79 11.08 9.65
CA ASP A 112 24.12 11.68 10.81
C ASP A 112 24.37 13.19 10.86
N TYR A 113 25.62 13.60 10.62
CA TYR A 113 26.01 14.99 10.56
C TYR A 113 25.27 15.74 9.43
N ILE A 114 25.22 15.19 8.21
CA ILE A 114 24.52 15.82 7.09
C ILE A 114 23.02 15.97 7.37
N VAL A 115 22.37 14.92 7.86
CA VAL A 115 20.94 14.93 8.18
C VAL A 115 20.64 15.96 9.28
N SER A 116 21.49 16.03 10.31
CA SER A 116 21.38 17.02 11.37
C SER A 116 21.55 18.45 10.84
N CYS A 117 22.54 18.70 9.97
CA CYS A 117 22.72 19.98 9.29
C CYS A 117 21.50 20.37 8.46
N PHE A 118 20.94 19.43 7.70
CA PHE A 118 19.75 19.68 6.88
C PHE A 118 18.53 20.03 7.74
N GLY A 119 18.35 19.34 8.88
CA GLY A 119 17.32 19.69 9.87
C GLY A 119 17.50 21.10 10.44
N ARG A 120 18.74 21.53 10.73
CA ARG A 120 19.03 22.93 11.12
C ARG A 120 18.72 23.92 10.00
N ALA A 121 19.12 23.61 8.77
CA ALA A 121 18.82 24.43 7.60
C ALA A 121 17.30 24.63 7.42
N CYS A 122 16.50 23.56 7.52
CA CYS A 122 15.03 23.66 7.45
C CYS A 122 14.42 24.56 8.53
N ARG A 123 14.92 24.47 9.77
CA ARG A 123 14.46 25.34 10.88
C ARG A 123 14.84 26.80 10.63
N LEU A 124 16.08 27.05 10.22
CA LEU A 124 16.60 28.40 9.99
C LEU A 124 15.97 29.07 8.76
N HIS A 125 15.63 28.30 7.73
CA HIS A 125 14.95 28.81 6.52
C HIS A 125 13.67 29.58 6.86
N ARG A 126 12.94 29.18 7.91
CA ARG A 126 11.70 29.86 8.37
C ARG A 126 11.96 31.16 9.14
N GLN A 127 13.19 31.40 9.58
CA GLN A 127 13.53 32.45 10.55
C GLN A 127 14.52 33.49 10.01
N THR A 128 15.30 33.15 8.98
CA THR A 128 16.35 34.02 8.44
C THR A 128 15.85 34.99 7.38
N GLN A 129 16.56 36.11 7.22
CA GLN A 129 16.36 37.07 6.12
C GLN A 129 17.04 36.63 4.81
N TYR A 130 17.78 35.51 4.83
CA TYR A 130 18.57 34.99 3.70
C TYR A 130 18.13 33.57 3.25
N PRO A 131 16.88 33.35 2.82
CA PRO A 131 16.37 32.01 2.48
C PRO A 131 17.13 31.35 1.32
N SER A 132 17.58 32.13 0.32
CA SER A 132 18.34 31.61 -0.84
C SER A 132 19.71 31.03 -0.47
N ILE A 133 20.34 31.57 0.59
CA ILE A 133 21.61 31.06 1.13
C ILE A 133 21.38 29.71 1.80
N VAL A 134 20.27 29.58 2.54
CA VAL A 134 19.89 28.32 3.19
C VAL A 134 19.55 27.25 2.15
N GLU A 135 18.85 27.62 1.07
CA GLU A 135 18.58 26.72 -0.06
C GLU A 135 19.88 26.24 -0.72
N SER A 136 20.81 27.15 -0.99
CA SER A 136 22.13 26.79 -1.56
C SER A 136 22.89 25.81 -0.65
N CYS A 137 22.78 25.99 0.68
CA CYS A 137 23.37 25.08 1.66
C CYS A 137 22.66 23.73 1.74
N GLN A 138 21.34 23.71 1.63
CA GLN A 138 20.58 22.46 1.53
C GLN A 138 21.00 21.66 0.29
N ASP A 139 21.17 22.32 -0.85
CA ASP A 139 21.54 21.65 -2.09
C ASP A 139 22.97 21.09 -2.02
N ALA A 140 23.89 21.79 -1.36
CA ALA A 140 25.24 21.29 -1.06
C ALA A 140 25.23 20.05 -0.15
N LEU A 141 24.42 20.07 0.92
CA LEU A 141 24.24 18.92 1.81
C LEU A 141 23.66 17.71 1.07
N VAL A 142 22.70 17.93 0.17
CA VAL A 142 22.09 16.88 -0.66
C VAL A 142 23.08 16.30 -1.65
N ARG A 143 23.89 17.15 -2.33
CA ARG A 143 24.97 16.69 -3.23
C ARG A 143 25.98 15.82 -2.48
N GLN A 144 26.37 16.23 -1.27
CA GLN A 144 27.33 15.47 -0.47
C GLN A 144 26.75 14.13 0.00
N LEU A 145 25.46 14.08 0.38
CA LEU A 145 24.78 12.83 0.70
C LEU A 145 24.73 11.88 -0.50
N LEU A 146 24.37 12.40 -1.67
CA LEU A 146 24.34 11.63 -2.92
C LEU A 146 25.72 11.06 -3.27
N LEU A 147 26.78 11.85 -3.07
CA LEU A 147 28.16 11.39 -3.26
C LEU A 147 28.49 10.20 -2.36
N PHE A 148 28.08 10.22 -1.09
CA PHE A 148 28.30 9.08 -0.18
C PHE A 148 27.57 7.82 -0.65
N LEU A 149 26.33 7.93 -1.13
CA LEU A 149 25.60 6.78 -1.67
C LEU A 149 26.26 6.23 -2.96
N ARG A 150 26.84 7.10 -3.79
CA ARG A 150 27.63 6.69 -4.97
C ARG A 150 28.95 6.02 -4.58
N ILE A 151 29.61 6.49 -3.53
CA ILE A 151 30.83 5.85 -2.99
C ILE A 151 30.51 4.45 -2.48
N ASP A 152 29.41 4.28 -1.74
CA ASP A 152 28.91 2.96 -1.31
C ASP A 152 28.74 2.03 -2.52
N ALA A 153 28.06 2.49 -3.57
CA ALA A 153 27.89 1.71 -4.80
C ALA A 153 29.20 1.41 -5.54
N ALA A 154 30.18 2.30 -5.51
CA ALA A 154 31.49 2.08 -6.14
C ALA A 154 32.36 1.09 -5.36
N LEU A 155 32.20 1.02 -4.03
CA LEU A 155 32.96 0.16 -3.12
C LEU A 155 32.25 -1.16 -2.76
N ASP A 156 31.06 -1.40 -3.31
CA ASP A 156 30.18 -2.52 -2.92
C ASP A 156 29.90 -2.56 -1.40
N SER A 157 29.82 -1.37 -0.78
CA SER A 157 29.48 -1.15 0.63
C SER A 157 28.03 -0.68 0.75
N THR A 158 27.42 -0.87 1.93
CA THR A 158 26.08 -0.35 2.25
C THR A 158 26.07 0.56 3.49
N GLN A 159 27.23 0.90 4.05
CA GLN A 159 27.32 1.57 5.35
C GLN A 159 26.55 2.90 5.43
N HIS A 160 26.77 3.81 4.48
CA HIS A 160 26.12 5.13 4.49
C HIS A 160 24.63 4.99 4.15
N CYS A 161 24.32 4.09 3.23
CA CYS A 161 22.95 3.75 2.85
C CYS A 161 22.13 3.19 4.03
N ASP A 162 22.68 2.23 4.78
CA ASP A 162 22.04 1.60 5.94
C ASP A 162 21.81 2.63 7.05
N ASN A 163 22.79 3.52 7.27
CA ASN A 163 22.62 4.61 8.23
C ASN A 163 21.54 5.59 7.78
N PHE A 164 21.52 6.00 6.51
CA PHE A 164 20.48 6.89 5.98
C PHE A 164 19.08 6.28 6.10
N TYR A 165 18.94 4.99 5.74
CA TYR A 165 17.70 4.24 5.91
C TYR A 165 17.23 4.23 7.37
N LYS A 166 18.14 3.96 8.31
CA LYS A 166 17.84 3.96 9.74
C LYS A 166 17.34 5.33 10.21
N LEU A 167 17.97 6.42 9.79
CA LEU A 167 17.54 7.78 10.14
C LEU A 167 16.15 8.11 9.58
N LEU A 168 15.83 7.67 8.36
CA LEU A 168 14.51 7.82 7.78
C LEU A 168 13.46 7.07 8.60
N TYR A 169 13.74 5.81 8.95
CA TYR A 169 12.83 4.98 9.75
C TYR A 169 12.64 5.53 11.17
N ASP A 170 13.72 5.96 11.83
CA ASP A 170 13.69 6.50 13.19
C ASP A 170 12.92 7.83 13.24
N ALA A 171 13.04 8.68 12.20
CA ALA A 171 12.27 9.90 12.09
C ALA A 171 10.76 9.63 12.01
N LEU A 172 10.36 8.66 11.19
CA LEU A 172 8.95 8.27 11.05
C LEU A 172 8.42 7.56 12.31
N SER A 173 9.26 6.81 13.01
CA SER A 173 8.89 6.12 14.25
C SER A 173 8.80 7.06 15.46
N GLY A 174 9.53 8.18 15.45
CA GLY A 174 9.61 9.12 16.56
C GLY A 174 8.41 10.07 16.71
N GLY A 175 7.56 10.19 15.69
CA GLY A 175 6.33 11.01 15.74
C GLY A 175 6.53 12.53 15.75
N ASP A 176 7.77 13.03 15.62
CA ASP A 176 8.07 14.46 15.52
C ASP A 176 7.77 14.98 14.11
N ALA A 177 6.71 15.77 13.97
CA ALA A 177 6.26 16.29 12.68
C ALA A 177 7.30 17.16 11.97
N ASP A 178 8.08 17.98 12.69
CA ASP A 178 9.10 18.82 12.07
C ASP A 178 10.26 17.97 11.55
N ARG A 179 10.66 16.93 12.30
CA ARG A 179 11.67 15.98 11.85
C ARG A 179 11.20 15.16 10.65
N ILE A 180 9.95 14.69 10.66
CA ILE A 180 9.36 13.96 9.53
C ILE A 180 9.34 14.82 8.27
N MET A 181 8.87 16.07 8.36
CA MET A 181 8.86 17.01 7.21
C MET A 181 10.28 17.30 6.70
N ALA A 182 11.25 17.49 7.60
CA ALA A 182 12.64 17.72 7.20
C ALA A 182 13.25 16.50 6.49
N MET A 183 12.96 15.29 6.97
CA MET A 183 13.43 14.05 6.34
C MET A 183 12.73 13.78 5.00
N GLU A 184 11.42 14.02 4.91
CA GLU A 184 10.68 13.94 3.63
C GLU A 184 11.30 14.91 2.60
N HIS A 185 11.56 16.15 3.00
CA HIS A 185 12.16 17.16 2.14
C HIS A 185 13.58 16.77 1.69
N LEU A 186 14.42 16.26 2.61
CA LEU A 186 15.75 15.76 2.30
C LEU A 186 15.67 14.60 1.29
N PHE A 187 14.81 13.62 1.55
CA PHE A 187 14.62 12.47 0.68
C PHE A 187 14.17 12.92 -0.72
N PHE A 188 13.21 13.83 -0.84
CA PHE A 188 12.73 14.31 -2.14
C PHE A 188 13.77 15.11 -2.91
N LYS A 189 14.52 15.99 -2.24
CA LYS A 189 15.62 16.71 -2.89
C LYS A 189 16.70 15.73 -3.36
N LEU A 190 17.05 14.74 -2.54
CA LEU A 190 18.03 13.71 -2.89
C LEU A 190 17.62 12.91 -4.13
N ILE A 191 16.39 12.41 -4.17
CA ILE A 191 15.93 11.61 -5.31
C ILE A 191 15.76 12.48 -6.56
N SER A 192 15.28 13.72 -6.43
CA SER A 192 15.16 14.65 -7.57
C SER A 192 16.53 14.92 -8.21
N LEU A 193 17.55 15.22 -7.40
CA LEU A 193 18.91 15.42 -7.87
C LEU A 193 19.50 14.14 -8.49
N PHE A 194 19.21 12.97 -7.91
CA PHE A 194 19.64 11.70 -8.49
C PHE A 194 19.03 11.47 -9.87
N GLU A 195 17.75 11.79 -10.07
CA GLU A 195 17.04 11.56 -11.34
C GLU A 195 17.50 12.48 -12.47
N GLU A 196 17.90 13.71 -12.14
CA GLU A 196 18.51 14.64 -13.11
C GLU A 196 19.73 14.00 -13.79
N ASP A 197 20.61 13.36 -13.01
CA ASP A 197 21.79 12.66 -13.51
C ASP A 197 21.46 11.28 -14.11
N ALA A 198 20.61 10.50 -13.43
CA ALA A 198 20.37 9.09 -13.78
C ALA A 198 19.62 8.92 -15.11
N PHE A 199 18.84 9.92 -15.50
CA PHE A 199 18.02 9.90 -16.71
C PHE A 199 18.57 10.76 -17.84
N GLU A 200 19.76 11.33 -17.68
CA GLU A 200 20.44 12.04 -18.75
C GLU A 200 20.65 11.11 -19.95
N GLY A 201 19.99 11.42 -21.07
CA GLY A 201 20.06 10.64 -22.31
C GLY A 201 19.26 9.34 -22.34
N VAL A 202 18.38 9.06 -21.38
CA VAL A 202 17.56 7.83 -21.31
C VAL A 202 16.15 8.08 -21.87
N GLU A 203 15.71 7.30 -22.84
CA GLU A 203 14.35 7.41 -23.41
C GLU A 203 13.26 7.11 -22.36
N LEU A 204 12.08 7.75 -22.50
CA LEU A 204 10.98 7.61 -21.53
C LEU A 204 10.43 6.18 -21.43
N SER A 205 10.52 5.40 -22.51
CA SER A 205 10.08 4.01 -22.58
C SER A 205 11.08 3.02 -21.98
N ASP A 206 12.31 3.45 -21.73
CA ASP A 206 13.39 2.60 -21.27
C ASP A 206 13.51 2.61 -19.74
N PRO A 207 13.98 1.49 -19.14
CA PRO A 207 14.31 1.43 -17.72
C PRO A 207 15.44 2.38 -17.35
N CYS A 208 15.51 2.75 -16.08
CA CYS A 208 16.69 3.42 -15.54
C CYS A 208 17.94 2.52 -15.69
N PRO A 209 19.09 3.06 -16.11
CA PRO A 209 20.32 2.28 -16.19
C PRO A 209 20.66 1.63 -14.85
N ASN A 210 20.90 0.31 -14.86
CA ASN A 210 21.23 -0.46 -13.65
C ASN A 210 22.46 0.10 -12.91
N SER A 211 23.42 0.68 -13.63
CA SER A 211 24.59 1.33 -13.04
C SER A 211 24.22 2.55 -12.19
N ALA A 212 23.21 3.33 -12.60
CA ALA A 212 22.72 4.47 -11.82
C ALA A 212 21.95 3.99 -10.58
N LEU A 213 21.06 3.01 -10.75
CA LEU A 213 20.24 2.47 -9.66
C LEU A 213 21.06 1.79 -8.54
N LYS A 214 22.31 1.39 -8.81
CA LYS A 214 23.19 0.74 -7.81
C LYS A 214 23.33 1.55 -6.51
N ALA A 215 23.30 2.89 -6.58
CA ALA A 215 23.41 3.77 -5.42
C ALA A 215 22.16 3.78 -4.52
N LEU A 216 20.97 3.51 -5.07
CA LEU A 216 19.71 3.54 -4.34
C LEU A 216 19.15 2.15 -4.01
N ARG A 217 19.62 1.10 -4.70
CA ARG A 217 19.16 -0.27 -4.52
C ARG A 217 19.22 -0.75 -3.06
N PRO A 218 20.32 -0.53 -2.31
CA PRO A 218 20.39 -1.02 -0.93
C PRO A 218 19.36 -0.37 0.00
N LEU A 219 18.92 0.88 -0.27
CA LEU A 219 17.83 1.50 0.48
C LEU A 219 16.51 0.73 0.32
N THR A 220 16.22 0.30 -0.91
CA THR A 220 15.02 -0.50 -1.22
C THR A 220 15.14 -1.92 -0.64
N ASP A 221 16.34 -2.52 -0.69
CA ASP A 221 16.59 -3.83 -0.11
C ASP A 221 16.44 -3.81 1.42
N CYS A 222 16.93 -2.75 2.09
CA CYS A 222 16.75 -2.55 3.52
C CYS A 222 15.27 -2.39 3.88
N LEU A 223 14.52 -1.63 3.10
CA LEU A 223 13.07 -1.49 3.28
C LEU A 223 12.34 -2.84 3.12
N LEU A 224 12.65 -3.61 2.06
CA LEU A 224 12.05 -4.92 1.83
C LEU A 224 12.43 -5.92 2.93
N ASN A 225 13.70 -5.94 3.34
CA ASN A 225 14.19 -6.83 4.39
C ASN A 225 13.55 -6.49 5.75
N ALA A 226 13.41 -5.21 6.07
CA ALA A 226 12.70 -4.76 7.27
C ALA A 226 11.22 -5.17 7.24
N LEU A 227 10.53 -4.99 6.10
CA LEU A 227 9.15 -5.48 5.91
C LEU A 227 9.03 -7.00 6.04
N LYS A 228 10.01 -7.76 5.54
CA LYS A 228 10.05 -9.23 5.69
C LYS A 228 10.25 -9.65 7.14
N ASN A 229 11.01 -8.85 7.90
CA ASN A 229 11.37 -9.04 9.30
C ASN A 229 10.42 -8.33 10.28
N LEU A 230 9.26 -7.85 9.83
CA LEU A 230 8.22 -7.38 10.74
C LEU A 230 7.80 -8.53 11.67
N HIS A 231 8.18 -8.41 12.95
CA HIS A 231 7.76 -9.30 14.02
C HIS A 231 6.77 -8.56 14.91
N SER A 232 5.66 -9.19 15.31
CA SER A 232 4.88 -8.69 16.43
C SER A 232 5.70 -8.83 17.72
N ASN A 233 6.38 -7.77 18.15
CA ASN A 233 6.87 -7.71 19.52
C ASN A 233 5.65 -7.66 20.43
N ALA A 234 5.35 -8.78 21.11
CA ALA A 234 4.18 -8.95 21.96
C ALA A 234 4.23 -8.13 23.28
N GLU A 235 5.11 -7.14 23.41
CA GLU A 235 5.34 -6.42 24.67
C GLU A 235 4.89 -4.96 24.70
N THR A 236 4.40 -4.39 23.60
CA THR A 236 3.78 -3.04 23.63
C THR A 236 2.25 -3.12 23.65
N SER A 237 1.74 -3.41 24.84
CA SER A 237 0.53 -2.84 25.46
C SER A 237 -0.57 -2.28 24.53
N PHE A 238 -1.53 -3.15 24.18
CA PHE A 238 -2.96 -2.83 24.37
C PHE A 238 -3.46 -3.71 25.51
N SER A 239 -3.63 -3.12 26.70
CA SER A 239 -4.28 -3.78 27.82
C SER A 239 -5.79 -3.87 27.57
N SER A 240 -6.21 -4.83 26.75
CA SER A 240 -7.54 -5.42 26.88
C SER A 240 -7.45 -6.52 27.96
N PRO A 241 -8.37 -6.58 28.95
CA PRO A 241 -8.28 -7.55 30.04
C PRO A 241 -8.49 -9.03 29.63
N PHE A 242 -8.68 -9.34 28.34
CA PHE A 242 -9.25 -10.63 27.92
C PHE A 242 -8.33 -11.55 27.10
N SER A 243 -7.09 -11.17 26.75
CA SER A 243 -6.23 -12.04 25.93
C SER A 243 -5.47 -13.05 26.79
N SER A 244 -6.07 -14.22 27.01
CA SER A 244 -5.39 -15.36 27.60
C SER A 244 -4.41 -16.02 26.62
N LYS A 245 -3.25 -16.37 27.18
CA LYS A 245 -2.03 -16.90 26.56
C LYS A 245 -2.28 -18.06 25.56
N LEU A 246 -2.11 -17.78 24.27
CA LEU A 246 -1.73 -18.75 23.24
C LEU A 246 -0.47 -18.23 22.53
N SER A 247 0.56 -19.07 22.38
CA SER A 247 1.80 -18.71 21.69
C SER A 247 1.56 -18.68 20.18
N LEU A 248 1.04 -17.56 19.69
CA LEU A 248 0.84 -17.30 18.26
C LEU A 248 2.19 -17.01 17.58
N LYS A 249 2.30 -17.33 16.28
CA LYS A 249 3.48 -16.96 15.51
C LYS A 249 3.39 -15.47 15.16
N PRO A 250 4.50 -14.71 15.20
CA PRO A 250 4.50 -13.26 14.95
C PRO A 250 3.95 -12.80 13.59
N ARG A 251 3.74 -13.72 12.64
CA ARG A 251 3.18 -13.45 11.31
C ARG A 251 1.67 -13.21 11.30
N ASP A 252 0.96 -13.66 12.34
CA ASP A 252 -0.51 -13.72 12.30
C ASP A 252 -1.14 -12.35 12.68
N ARG A 253 -0.38 -11.46 13.36
CA ARG A 253 -0.86 -10.13 13.81
C ARG A 253 -0.49 -8.96 12.90
N LEU A 254 -0.12 -9.20 11.65
CA LEU A 254 0.46 -8.14 10.80
C LEU A 254 -0.51 -6.96 10.62
N LEU A 255 -1.82 -7.17 10.58
CA LEU A 255 -2.79 -6.06 10.47
C LEU A 255 -2.71 -5.09 11.66
N PHE A 256 -2.38 -5.60 12.86
CA PHE A 256 -2.34 -4.84 14.12
C PHE A 256 -0.95 -4.32 14.49
N CYS A 257 0.05 -4.53 13.63
CA CYS A 257 1.43 -4.17 13.94
C CYS A 257 1.65 -2.65 13.74
N PRO A 258 1.88 -1.86 14.82
CA PRO A 258 2.04 -0.41 14.70
C PRO A 258 3.32 0.00 13.95
N GLN A 259 4.34 -0.86 13.94
CA GLN A 259 5.59 -0.65 13.21
C GLN A 259 5.40 -0.57 11.69
N ARG A 260 4.21 -0.89 11.19
CA ARG A 260 3.89 -0.81 9.76
C ARG A 260 3.70 0.60 9.24
N GLU A 261 3.27 1.52 10.09
CA GLU A 261 2.99 2.88 9.65
C GLU A 261 4.24 3.57 9.07
N PRO A 262 5.42 3.53 9.71
CA PRO A 262 6.65 4.01 9.10
C PRO A 262 6.97 3.36 7.74
N PHE A 263 6.77 2.04 7.60
CA PHE A 263 7.03 1.36 6.33
C PHE A 263 6.06 1.76 5.22
N MET A 264 4.78 1.99 5.56
CA MET A 264 3.80 2.52 4.61
C MET A 264 4.17 3.94 4.16
N GLN A 265 4.61 4.80 5.07
CA GLN A 265 5.07 6.15 4.74
C GLN A 265 6.34 6.14 3.87
N LEU A 266 7.31 5.26 4.16
CA LEU A 266 8.46 5.05 3.27
C LEU A 266 8.04 4.56 1.89
N ALA A 267 7.11 3.60 1.81
CA ALA A 267 6.55 3.15 0.53
C ALA A 267 5.90 4.31 -0.26
N LEU A 268 5.21 5.23 0.43
CA LEU A 268 4.62 6.42 -0.18
C LEU A 268 5.70 7.38 -0.69
N TRP A 269 6.80 7.57 0.04
CA TRP A 269 7.91 8.41 -0.42
C TRP A 269 8.60 7.82 -1.64
N TYR A 270 8.93 6.53 -1.61
CA TYR A 270 9.66 5.84 -2.67
C TYR A 270 8.81 5.67 -3.94
N SER A 271 7.48 5.59 -3.82
CA SER A 271 6.60 5.45 -5.00
C SER A 271 6.40 6.74 -5.80
N ARG A 272 6.79 7.91 -5.26
CA ARG A 272 6.59 9.22 -5.92
C ARG A 272 7.52 9.48 -7.10
N PHE A 273 8.72 8.90 -7.08
CA PHE A 273 9.76 9.16 -8.07
C PHE A 273 9.97 7.95 -8.97
N PRO A 274 10.13 8.13 -10.30
CA PRO A 274 10.36 7.06 -11.25
C PRO A 274 11.45 6.05 -10.87
N SER A 275 12.62 6.53 -10.47
CA SER A 275 13.80 5.71 -10.14
C SER A 275 13.55 4.78 -8.94
N THR A 276 13.00 5.30 -7.85
CA THR A 276 12.68 4.50 -6.67
C THR A 276 11.43 3.65 -6.89
N ALA A 277 10.45 4.11 -7.66
CA ALA A 277 9.29 3.32 -8.06
C ALA A 277 9.69 2.08 -8.90
N GLU A 278 10.66 2.24 -9.80
CA GLU A 278 11.25 1.14 -10.56
C GLU A 278 11.89 0.09 -9.62
N LEU A 279 12.71 0.53 -8.66
CA LEU A 279 13.31 -0.36 -7.67
C LEU A 279 12.26 -1.08 -6.80
N LEU A 280 11.21 -0.38 -6.36
CA LEU A 280 10.11 -1.00 -5.60
C LEU A 280 9.41 -2.09 -6.43
N LEU A 281 9.21 -1.85 -7.73
CA LEU A 281 8.57 -2.81 -8.64
C LEU A 281 9.48 -4.01 -8.91
N GLU A 282 10.78 -3.80 -9.14
CA GLU A 282 11.76 -4.87 -9.26
C GLU A 282 11.77 -5.76 -8.02
N ALA A 283 11.82 -5.15 -6.84
CA ALA A 283 11.76 -5.81 -5.53
C ALA A 283 10.41 -6.52 -5.24
N SER A 284 9.40 -6.31 -6.09
CA SER A 284 8.08 -6.94 -5.96
C SER A 284 7.96 -8.24 -6.75
N PHE A 285 8.82 -8.49 -7.74
CA PHE A 285 8.81 -9.75 -8.47
C PHE A 285 9.45 -10.88 -7.65
N PRO A 286 8.95 -12.13 -7.78
CA PRO A 286 9.62 -13.31 -7.23
C PRO A 286 11.06 -13.47 -7.75
N LEU A 287 11.99 -13.86 -6.86
CA LEU A 287 13.44 -13.89 -7.14
C LEU A 287 13.89 -14.92 -8.19
N ASN A 288 13.10 -15.96 -8.49
CA ASN A 288 13.48 -17.06 -9.39
C ASN A 288 12.43 -17.34 -10.48
N PRO A 289 12.48 -16.66 -11.63
CA PRO A 289 11.66 -17.01 -12.80
C PRO A 289 12.18 -18.24 -13.57
N GLU A 290 13.42 -18.69 -13.31
CA GLU A 290 14.06 -19.77 -14.09
C GLU A 290 13.48 -21.18 -13.82
N SER A 291 12.70 -21.36 -12.74
CA SER A 291 12.07 -22.64 -12.40
C SER A 291 10.66 -22.85 -13.01
N GLY A 292 10.20 -21.97 -13.89
CA GLY A 292 8.87 -22.01 -14.52
C GLY A 292 8.01 -20.80 -14.17
N GLN A 293 6.69 -20.88 -14.39
CA GLN A 293 5.79 -19.79 -13.99
C GLN A 293 5.82 -19.62 -12.46
N PRO A 294 6.00 -18.38 -11.95
CA PRO A 294 6.04 -18.12 -10.51
C PRO A 294 4.73 -18.55 -9.86
N ARG A 295 4.83 -19.09 -8.64
CA ARG A 295 3.67 -19.57 -7.88
C ARG A 295 2.97 -18.39 -7.22
N GLY A 296 1.66 -18.52 -7.00
CA GLY A 296 0.82 -17.46 -6.43
C GLY A 296 1.35 -16.93 -5.11
N PHE A 297 1.75 -17.80 -4.18
CA PHE A 297 2.26 -17.39 -2.86
C PHE A 297 3.60 -16.65 -2.92
N GLU A 298 4.39 -16.82 -3.98
CA GLU A 298 5.71 -16.18 -4.09
C GLU A 298 5.57 -14.66 -4.25
N TYR A 299 4.44 -14.20 -4.81
CA TYR A 299 4.13 -12.78 -4.92
C TYR A 299 3.94 -12.09 -3.57
N GLU A 300 3.54 -12.82 -2.51
CA GLU A 300 3.42 -12.27 -1.15
C GLU A 300 4.80 -11.92 -0.53
N SER A 301 5.87 -12.50 -1.08
CA SER A 301 7.23 -12.32 -0.55
C SER A 301 7.93 -11.04 -1.05
N GLY A 302 7.47 -10.49 -2.18
CA GLY A 302 7.97 -9.24 -2.75
C GLY A 302 7.46 -8.00 -2.02
N PHE A 303 7.98 -6.83 -2.37
CA PHE A 303 7.65 -5.57 -1.72
C PHE A 303 6.15 -5.23 -1.72
N LEU A 304 5.51 -5.13 -2.90
CA LEU A 304 4.06 -4.92 -2.98
C LEU A 304 3.28 -6.07 -2.32
N GLY A 305 3.81 -7.30 -2.42
CA GLY A 305 3.34 -8.48 -1.71
C GLY A 305 3.17 -8.25 -0.22
N ARG A 306 4.23 -7.77 0.44
CA ARG A 306 4.28 -7.53 1.87
C ARG A 306 3.44 -6.36 2.34
N LEU A 307 3.19 -5.37 1.48
CA LEU A 307 2.22 -4.31 1.78
C LEU A 307 0.78 -4.83 1.77
N LEU A 308 0.45 -5.74 0.83
CA LEU A 308 -0.88 -6.31 0.64
C LEU A 308 -1.19 -7.50 1.55
N ALA A 309 -0.20 -8.26 2.00
CA ALA A 309 -0.39 -9.48 2.79
C ALA A 309 -1.17 -9.32 4.12
N PRO A 310 -1.03 -8.20 4.86
CA PRO A 310 -1.63 -8.12 6.19
C PRO A 310 -3.16 -8.08 6.18
N SER A 311 -3.75 -9.00 6.94
CA SER A 311 -5.18 -9.27 6.96
C SER A 311 -5.53 -10.02 8.23
N HIS A 312 -6.78 -9.93 8.68
CA HIS A 312 -7.33 -10.76 9.76
C HIS A 312 -7.76 -12.17 9.29
N LEU A 313 -7.86 -12.39 7.98
CA LEU A 313 -8.13 -13.71 7.39
C LEU A 313 -6.92 -14.63 7.52
N HIS A 314 -7.09 -15.79 8.16
CA HIS A 314 -6.05 -16.80 8.26
C HIS A 314 -5.76 -17.49 6.92
N VAL A 315 -4.53 -17.99 6.78
CA VAL A 315 -4.19 -18.90 5.69
C VAL A 315 -5.10 -20.13 5.78
N PRO A 316 -5.74 -20.57 4.68
CA PRO A 316 -6.65 -21.71 4.70
C PRO A 316 -5.97 -22.92 5.32
N GLN A 317 -6.48 -23.43 6.45
CA GLN A 317 -6.08 -24.74 6.96
C GLN A 317 -7.12 -25.77 6.57
N PHE A 318 -6.62 -26.96 6.25
CA PHE A 318 -7.40 -28.05 5.70
C PHE A 318 -8.49 -28.53 6.68
N PRO A 319 -9.63 -29.04 6.17
CA PRO A 319 -10.67 -29.66 7.01
C PRO A 319 -10.14 -30.80 7.89
N GLU A 320 -9.08 -31.48 7.45
CA GLU A 320 -8.47 -32.61 8.17
C GLU A 320 -7.31 -32.20 9.10
N ALA A 321 -6.81 -30.97 9.03
CA ALA A 321 -5.77 -30.47 9.94
C ALA A 321 -6.15 -30.62 11.44
N PRO A 322 -7.40 -30.33 11.88
CA PRO A 322 -7.82 -30.63 13.24
C PRO A 322 -7.94 -32.14 13.54
N VAL A 323 -8.15 -32.99 12.53
CA VAL A 323 -8.19 -34.46 12.68
C VAL A 323 -6.78 -35.02 12.88
N PHE A 324 -5.77 -34.51 12.18
CA PHE A 324 -4.36 -34.90 12.36
C PHE A 324 -3.69 -34.28 13.59
N ALA A 325 -4.25 -33.19 14.13
CA ALA A 325 -3.85 -32.56 15.39
C ALA A 325 -4.04 -33.46 16.64
N GLN A 326 -4.59 -34.68 16.49
CA GLN A 326 -4.60 -35.71 17.53
C GLN A 326 -3.19 -36.07 18.07
N ARG A 327 -2.11 -35.72 17.34
CA ARG A 327 -0.70 -35.92 17.77
C ARG A 327 -0.09 -34.76 18.60
N GLY A 328 -0.90 -34.00 19.32
CA GLY A 328 -0.41 -33.06 20.34
C GLY A 328 0.02 -31.68 19.83
N GLN A 329 -0.27 -31.35 18.57
CA GLN A 329 -0.22 -29.95 18.11
C GLN A 329 -1.61 -29.35 18.23
N GLN A 330 -1.76 -28.32 19.06
CA GLN A 330 -2.99 -27.54 19.15
C GLN A 330 -3.38 -27.08 17.74
N SER A 331 -4.60 -27.42 17.29
CA SER A 331 -5.22 -26.73 16.15
C SER A 331 -5.14 -25.24 16.45
N SER A 332 -4.44 -24.45 15.63
CA SER A 332 -4.36 -23.01 15.84
C SER A 332 -5.75 -22.45 15.62
N LEU A 333 -6.52 -22.30 16.70
CA LEU A 333 -7.65 -21.39 16.73
C LEU A 333 -7.12 -20.04 16.23
N GLY A 334 -7.88 -19.41 15.32
CA GLY A 334 -7.51 -18.12 14.77
C GLY A 334 -7.29 -17.08 15.88
N GLU A 335 -6.64 -15.98 15.56
CA GLU A 335 -6.40 -14.89 16.50
C GLU A 335 -7.68 -14.18 16.97
N PHE A 336 -8.71 -14.14 16.12
CA PHE A 336 -9.93 -13.36 16.35
C PHE A 336 -11.11 -14.27 16.70
N PHE A 337 -12.09 -13.69 17.40
CA PHE A 337 -13.32 -14.38 17.78
C PHE A 337 -13.04 -15.68 18.56
N THR A 338 -12.07 -15.63 19.47
CA THR A 338 -11.61 -16.81 20.19
C THR A 338 -12.50 -17.19 21.36
N ASP A 339 -13.44 -16.36 21.78
CA ASP A 339 -14.26 -16.63 22.97
C ASP A 339 -15.03 -17.96 22.85
N ASP A 340 -15.16 -18.68 23.98
CA ASP A 340 -15.91 -19.95 24.04
C ASP A 340 -17.39 -19.78 23.65
N VAL A 341 -17.93 -18.59 23.90
CA VAL A 341 -19.25 -18.14 23.45
C VAL A 341 -19.07 -16.71 22.94
N PRO A 342 -19.02 -16.50 21.61
CA PRO A 342 -18.82 -15.16 21.05
C PRO A 342 -20.05 -14.29 21.35
N LEU A 343 -19.90 -13.38 22.29
CA LEU A 343 -20.95 -12.42 22.62
C LEU A 343 -21.03 -11.36 21.52
N LYS A 344 -22.25 -11.09 21.02
CA LYS A 344 -22.49 -10.13 19.93
C LYS A 344 -21.78 -8.77 20.12
N PRO A 345 -21.83 -8.11 21.28
CA PRO A 345 -21.13 -6.83 21.47
C PRO A 345 -19.60 -6.92 21.34
N VAL A 346 -19.00 -8.06 21.72
CA VAL A 346 -17.55 -8.28 21.63
C VAL A 346 -17.15 -8.47 20.17
N VAL A 347 -17.90 -9.32 19.45
CA VAL A 347 -17.72 -9.56 18.02
C VAL A 347 -17.81 -8.25 17.24
N GLU A 348 -18.84 -7.43 17.50
CA GLU A 348 -19.02 -6.13 16.84
C GLU A 348 -17.87 -5.15 17.14
N ALA A 349 -17.34 -5.16 18.37
CA ALA A 349 -16.20 -4.31 18.73
C ALA A 349 -14.90 -4.74 18.00
N GLU A 350 -14.64 -6.05 17.93
CA GLU A 350 -13.52 -6.59 17.15
C GLU A 350 -13.66 -6.27 15.66
N GLN A 351 -14.86 -6.46 15.10
CA GLN A 351 -15.19 -6.12 13.71
C GLN A 351 -14.89 -4.66 13.37
N ARG A 352 -15.35 -3.72 14.20
CA ARG A 352 -15.10 -2.28 13.98
C ARG A 352 -13.61 -1.97 13.99
N THR A 353 -12.86 -2.60 14.89
CA THR A 353 -11.40 -2.42 14.97
C THR A 353 -10.71 -2.95 13.71
N ILE A 354 -11.09 -4.15 13.25
CA ILE A 354 -10.59 -4.75 12.02
C ILE A 354 -10.90 -3.84 10.82
N TRP A 355 -12.14 -3.35 10.69
CA TRP A 355 -12.52 -2.46 9.60
C TRP A 355 -11.74 -1.15 9.60
N GLN A 356 -11.52 -0.54 10.76
CA GLN A 356 -10.73 0.69 10.87
C GLN A 356 -9.29 0.49 10.38
N LEU A 357 -8.62 -0.58 10.84
CA LEU A 357 -7.25 -0.89 10.42
C LEU A 357 -7.18 -1.27 8.94
N THR A 358 -8.19 -1.99 8.46
CA THR A 358 -8.31 -2.37 7.04
C THR A 358 -8.47 -1.14 6.16
N ASP A 359 -9.26 -0.14 6.56
CA ASP A 359 -9.46 1.08 5.78
C ASP A 359 -8.21 1.97 5.75
N GLN A 360 -7.46 2.03 6.85
CA GLN A 360 -6.14 2.69 6.90
C GLN A 360 -5.16 2.02 5.94
N LEU A 361 -5.13 0.67 5.95
CA LEU A 361 -4.30 -0.12 5.04
C LEU A 361 -4.68 0.13 3.58
N ASP A 362 -5.96 0.07 3.25
CA ASP A 362 -6.47 0.29 1.89
C ASP A 362 -6.12 1.70 1.39
N THR A 363 -6.22 2.70 2.26
CA THR A 363 -5.84 4.08 1.93
C THR A 363 -4.35 4.20 1.64
N GLY A 364 -3.49 3.59 2.46
CA GLY A 364 -2.05 3.55 2.23
C GLY A 364 -1.69 2.87 0.90
N ILE A 365 -2.21 1.67 0.66
CA ILE A 365 -1.95 0.90 -0.57
C ILE A 365 -2.48 1.65 -1.79
N HIS A 366 -3.69 2.21 -1.73
CA HIS A 366 -4.26 2.99 -2.81
C HIS A 366 -3.35 4.16 -3.20
N ASN A 367 -2.84 4.89 -2.21
CA ASN A 367 -1.94 6.02 -2.46
C ASN A 367 -0.59 5.59 -3.05
N VAL A 368 -0.02 4.45 -2.61
CA VAL A 368 1.18 3.87 -3.24
C VAL A 368 0.90 3.52 -4.70
N PHE A 369 -0.19 2.81 -5.00
CA PHE A 369 -0.56 2.44 -6.37
C PHE A 369 -0.84 3.66 -7.25
N LEU A 370 -1.48 4.68 -6.69
CA LEU A 370 -1.73 5.93 -7.39
C LEU A 370 -0.42 6.68 -7.71
N ASN A 371 0.55 6.67 -6.79
CA ASN A 371 1.88 7.22 -7.06
C ASN A 371 2.62 6.43 -8.14
N LEU A 372 2.55 5.09 -8.13
CA LEU A 372 3.11 4.26 -9.20
C LEU A 372 2.48 4.57 -10.57
N LEU A 373 1.16 4.84 -10.62
CA LEU A 373 0.50 5.31 -11.84
C LEU A 373 0.95 6.70 -12.27
N ARG A 374 1.18 7.62 -11.32
CA ARG A 374 1.70 8.98 -11.59
C ARG A 374 3.14 8.92 -12.12
N ALA A 375 4.00 8.12 -11.50
CA ALA A 375 5.34 7.81 -12.00
C ALA A 375 5.27 7.15 -13.38
N GLY A 376 4.31 6.25 -13.59
CA GLY A 376 4.01 5.63 -14.88
C GLY A 376 3.54 6.62 -15.98
N LYS A 377 2.92 7.74 -15.59
CA LYS A 377 2.59 8.84 -16.52
C LYS A 377 3.84 9.62 -16.93
N GLN A 378 4.82 9.73 -16.05
CA GLN A 378 6.12 10.35 -16.36
C GLN A 378 6.99 9.41 -17.21
N ARG A 379 7.03 8.13 -16.87
CA ARG A 379 7.76 7.07 -17.61
C ARG A 379 6.87 5.85 -17.89
N PRO A 380 6.48 5.61 -19.15
CA PRO A 380 5.67 4.46 -19.54
C PRO A 380 6.20 3.08 -19.09
N TYR A 381 7.52 2.91 -18.98
CA TYR A 381 8.14 1.68 -18.48
C TYR A 381 7.61 1.25 -17.10
N ILE A 382 7.43 2.21 -16.18
CA ILE A 382 6.98 1.96 -14.82
C ILE A 382 5.54 1.46 -14.82
N LYS A 383 4.68 2.10 -15.61
CA LYS A 383 3.29 1.65 -15.80
C LYS A 383 3.27 0.21 -16.33
N ALA A 384 4.04 -0.07 -17.39
CA ALA A 384 4.09 -1.39 -18.01
C ALA A 384 4.56 -2.46 -17.01
N THR A 385 5.60 -2.16 -16.23
CA THR A 385 6.14 -3.06 -15.20
C THR A 385 5.15 -3.28 -14.06
N PHE A 386 4.47 -2.23 -13.59
CA PHE A 386 3.44 -2.34 -12.56
C PHE A 386 2.26 -3.20 -13.03
N PHE A 387 1.77 -2.99 -14.25
CA PHE A 387 0.65 -3.74 -14.81
C PHE A 387 1.02 -5.19 -15.08
N ARG A 388 2.25 -5.44 -15.55
CA ARG A 388 2.82 -6.78 -15.68
C ARG A 388 2.87 -7.49 -14.33
N TRP A 389 3.27 -6.81 -13.25
CA TRP A 389 3.28 -7.40 -11.91
C TRP A 389 1.86 -7.81 -11.48
N LEU A 390 0.89 -6.89 -11.62
CA LEU A 390 -0.51 -7.13 -11.25
C LEU A 390 -1.09 -8.33 -11.97
N GLY A 391 -1.04 -8.37 -13.31
CA GLY A 391 -1.66 -9.48 -14.02
C GLY A 391 -0.86 -10.77 -14.00
N SER A 392 0.47 -10.73 -13.80
CA SER A 392 1.22 -11.96 -13.53
C SER A 392 0.82 -12.57 -12.18
N CYS A 393 0.64 -11.74 -11.15
CA CYS A 393 0.13 -12.15 -9.84
C CYS A 393 -1.28 -12.77 -9.94
N ILE A 394 -2.19 -12.12 -10.65
CA ILE A 394 -3.56 -12.63 -10.88
C ILE A 394 -3.52 -13.95 -11.66
N THR A 395 -2.69 -14.03 -12.71
CA THR A 395 -2.56 -15.22 -13.55
C THR A 395 -2.01 -16.42 -12.77
N ALA A 396 -1.02 -16.20 -11.90
CA ALA A 396 -0.48 -17.22 -11.01
C ALA A 396 -1.52 -17.76 -10.02
N ASN A 397 -2.58 -16.98 -9.75
CA ASN A 397 -3.67 -17.32 -8.85
C ASN A 397 -4.98 -17.69 -9.55
N LYS A 398 -5.00 -17.81 -10.89
CA LYS A 398 -6.24 -18.05 -11.65
C LYS A 398 -7.01 -19.32 -11.25
N ALA A 399 -6.30 -20.35 -10.76
CA ALA A 399 -6.91 -21.59 -10.29
C ALA A 399 -7.88 -21.36 -9.11
N ARG A 400 -7.74 -20.24 -8.39
CA ARG A 400 -8.67 -19.85 -7.32
C ARG A 400 -10.06 -19.53 -7.84
N GLY A 401 -10.18 -18.98 -9.04
CA GLY A 401 -11.50 -18.74 -9.65
C GLY A 401 -12.27 -20.04 -9.92
N GLN A 402 -11.57 -21.17 -10.08
CA GLN A 402 -12.21 -22.48 -10.24
C GLN A 402 -12.70 -23.07 -8.91
N LEU A 403 -12.03 -22.72 -7.79
CA LEU A 403 -12.43 -23.14 -6.44
C LEU A 403 -13.86 -22.72 -6.07
N ALA A 404 -14.32 -21.58 -6.59
CA ALA A 404 -15.67 -21.08 -6.32
C ALA A 404 -16.78 -21.98 -6.88
N HIS A 405 -16.47 -22.79 -7.90
CA HIS A 405 -17.46 -23.63 -8.60
C HIS A 405 -17.24 -25.14 -8.40
N THR A 406 -16.07 -25.55 -7.93
CA THR A 406 -15.77 -26.96 -7.62
C THR A 406 -15.63 -27.14 -6.11
N SER A 407 -16.70 -27.57 -5.45
CA SER A 407 -16.67 -27.92 -4.02
C SER A 407 -15.53 -28.91 -3.72
N GLY A 408 -14.45 -28.41 -3.10
CA GLY A 408 -13.43 -29.23 -2.43
C GLY A 408 -12.51 -30.13 -3.26
N LEU A 409 -12.44 -30.00 -4.60
CA LEU A 409 -11.75 -30.98 -5.47
C LEU A 409 -10.26 -30.71 -5.78
N LEU A 410 -9.65 -29.63 -5.26
CA LEU A 410 -8.21 -29.44 -5.44
C LEU A 410 -7.40 -30.26 -4.43
N SER A 411 -6.41 -30.98 -4.93
CA SER A 411 -5.45 -31.72 -4.10
C SER A 411 -4.65 -30.77 -3.19
N ASP A 412 -4.26 -31.24 -2.01
CA ASP A 412 -3.43 -30.51 -1.02
C ASP A 412 -2.16 -29.89 -1.62
N SER A 413 -1.67 -30.47 -2.72
CA SER A 413 -0.45 -30.00 -3.41
C SER A 413 -0.66 -28.74 -4.25
N ASP A 414 -1.90 -28.41 -4.63
CA ASP A 414 -2.21 -27.31 -5.55
C ASP A 414 -2.66 -26.03 -4.83
N THR A 415 -3.30 -26.14 -3.67
CA THR A 415 -3.65 -24.98 -2.82
C THR A 415 -2.42 -24.33 -2.18
N GLY A 416 -1.41 -25.12 -1.80
CA GLY A 416 -0.14 -24.63 -1.28
C GLY A 416 0.71 -23.84 -2.28
N LYS A 417 0.32 -23.80 -3.56
CA LYS A 417 0.96 -23.00 -4.62
C LYS A 417 0.28 -21.63 -4.82
N LEU A 418 -0.86 -21.38 -4.18
CA LEU A 418 -1.68 -20.18 -4.35
C LEU A 418 -1.45 -19.19 -3.20
N ALA A 419 -1.73 -17.92 -3.45
CA ALA A 419 -1.64 -16.89 -2.44
C ALA A 419 -2.78 -16.96 -1.42
N SER A 420 -2.59 -16.30 -0.27
CA SER A 420 -3.54 -16.22 0.84
C SER A 420 -4.83 -15.45 0.50
N ASP A 421 -5.92 -15.72 1.23
CA ASP A 421 -7.19 -14.98 1.10
C ASP A 421 -6.99 -13.49 1.37
N GLY A 422 -6.32 -13.16 2.48
CA GLY A 422 -6.07 -11.77 2.88
C GLY A 422 -5.36 -10.96 1.79
N PHE A 423 -4.26 -11.50 1.26
CA PHE A 423 -3.49 -10.85 0.20
C PHE A 423 -4.33 -10.56 -1.05
N LEU A 424 -5.04 -11.55 -1.60
CA LEU A 424 -5.82 -11.35 -2.82
C LEU A 424 -7.08 -10.53 -2.58
N ASN A 425 -7.66 -10.57 -1.39
CA ASN A 425 -8.79 -9.73 -1.04
C ASN A 425 -8.38 -8.24 -0.98
N ASN A 426 -7.24 -7.95 -0.36
CA ASN A 426 -6.65 -6.61 -0.34
C ASN A 426 -6.29 -6.13 -1.76
N LEU A 427 -5.75 -7.02 -2.61
CA LEU A 427 -5.44 -6.72 -4.01
C LEU A 427 -6.70 -6.36 -4.80
N ALA A 428 -7.76 -7.15 -4.66
CA ALA A 428 -9.04 -6.90 -5.34
C ALA A 428 -9.64 -5.56 -4.91
N ALA A 429 -9.73 -5.31 -3.60
CA ALA A 429 -10.22 -4.04 -3.05
C ALA A 429 -9.40 -2.84 -3.57
N SER A 430 -8.07 -2.96 -3.55
CA SER A 430 -7.16 -1.90 -4.02
C SER A 430 -7.35 -1.59 -5.50
N LEU A 431 -7.50 -2.61 -6.35
CA LEU A 431 -7.68 -2.43 -7.79
C LEU A 431 -9.05 -1.85 -8.15
N VAL A 432 -10.11 -2.28 -7.45
CA VAL A 432 -11.45 -1.71 -7.62
C VAL A 432 -11.43 -0.22 -7.25
N ARG A 433 -10.86 0.14 -6.10
CA ARG A 433 -10.71 1.54 -5.69
C ARG A 433 -9.84 2.35 -6.65
N LEU A 434 -8.79 1.74 -7.24
CA LEU A 434 -7.92 2.38 -8.23
C LEU A 434 -8.64 2.74 -9.53
N THR A 435 -9.80 2.12 -9.82
CA THR A 435 -10.65 2.53 -10.95
C THR A 435 -11.35 3.88 -10.75
N GLY A 436 -11.28 4.45 -9.53
CA GLY A 436 -11.63 5.83 -9.16
C GLY A 436 -12.95 6.34 -9.76
N PRO A 437 -12.93 6.97 -10.96
CA PRO A 437 -14.13 7.42 -11.67
C PRO A 437 -15.22 6.38 -11.90
N LEU A 438 -14.94 5.07 -11.83
CA LEU A 438 -15.96 4.02 -11.99
C LEU A 438 -16.69 3.65 -10.70
N VAL A 439 -16.15 4.02 -9.53
CA VAL A 439 -16.74 3.72 -8.21
C VAL A 439 -17.26 4.96 -7.49
N SER A 440 -16.85 6.16 -7.94
CA SER A 440 -17.28 7.43 -7.38
C SER A 440 -18.37 8.07 -8.25
N PRO A 441 -19.52 8.48 -7.68
CA PRO A 441 -20.53 9.23 -8.43
C PRO A 441 -19.95 10.59 -8.83
N THR A 442 -19.89 10.87 -10.14
CA THR A 442 -19.53 12.20 -10.67
C THR A 442 -20.78 12.88 -11.24
N LEU A 443 -20.75 14.22 -11.38
CA LEU A 443 -21.88 15.00 -11.92
C LEU A 443 -22.34 14.50 -13.30
N ASP A 444 -21.41 13.99 -14.12
CA ASP A 444 -21.67 13.51 -15.48
C ASP A 444 -21.90 11.98 -15.54
N GLY A 445 -21.92 11.30 -14.39
CA GLY A 445 -21.92 9.84 -14.31
C GLY A 445 -20.54 9.21 -14.62
N PRO A 446 -20.36 7.89 -14.42
CA PRO A 446 -19.07 7.25 -14.64
C PRO A 446 -18.66 7.29 -16.12
N PRO A 447 -17.35 7.43 -16.45
CA PRO A 447 -16.87 7.60 -17.81
C PRO A 447 -16.79 6.27 -18.58
N VAL A 448 -17.91 5.55 -18.69
CA VAL A 448 -18.03 4.21 -19.28
C VAL A 448 -17.49 4.15 -20.73
N LYS A 449 -17.61 5.26 -21.48
CA LYS A 449 -17.09 5.42 -22.85
C LYS A 449 -15.56 5.27 -22.96
N LYS A 450 -14.82 5.38 -21.85
CA LYS A 450 -13.36 5.20 -21.80
C LYS A 450 -12.93 3.74 -21.64
N ILE A 451 -13.87 2.80 -21.47
CA ILE A 451 -13.61 1.37 -21.41
C ILE A 451 -13.77 0.81 -22.83
N TRP A 452 -12.69 0.25 -23.38
CA TRP A 452 -12.68 -0.29 -24.75
C TRP A 452 -12.79 -1.83 -24.73
N PRO A 453 -13.96 -2.42 -25.09
CA PRO A 453 -14.14 -3.87 -25.12
C PRO A 453 -13.11 -4.63 -25.95
N CYS A 454 -12.64 -4.04 -27.05
CA CYS A 454 -11.69 -4.69 -27.96
C CYS A 454 -10.35 -5.04 -27.29
N TYR A 455 -10.02 -4.42 -26.15
CA TYR A 455 -8.86 -4.80 -25.34
C TYR A 455 -8.90 -6.28 -24.97
N ALA A 456 -10.08 -6.83 -24.64
CA ALA A 456 -10.20 -8.19 -24.14
C ALA A 456 -9.90 -9.26 -25.20
N VAL A 457 -9.85 -8.89 -26.48
CA VAL A 457 -9.52 -9.78 -27.61
C VAL A 457 -8.15 -9.48 -28.23
N ASP A 458 -7.53 -8.34 -27.90
CA ASP A 458 -6.17 -8.01 -28.35
C ASP A 458 -5.14 -8.88 -27.60
N SER A 459 -4.68 -9.93 -28.27
CA SER A 459 -3.70 -10.87 -27.71
C SER A 459 -2.37 -10.22 -27.38
N ARG A 460 -1.95 -9.14 -28.06
CA ARG A 460 -0.68 -8.48 -27.80
C ARG A 460 -0.74 -7.65 -26.53
N ALA A 461 -1.75 -6.78 -26.43
CA ALA A 461 -1.94 -5.92 -25.26
C ALA A 461 -2.25 -6.73 -23.99
N THR A 462 -3.09 -7.76 -24.12
CA THR A 462 -3.44 -8.63 -22.99
C THR A 462 -2.29 -9.51 -22.55
N GLN A 463 -1.44 -9.99 -23.46
CA GLN A 463 -0.31 -10.85 -23.06
C GLN A 463 0.70 -10.12 -22.17
N SER A 464 0.87 -8.80 -22.31
CA SER A 464 1.75 -8.01 -21.44
C SER A 464 1.15 -7.67 -20.08
N VAL A 465 -0.18 -7.49 -20.02
CA VAL A 465 -0.86 -7.00 -18.82
C VAL A 465 -1.63 -8.10 -18.11
N LEU A 466 -2.56 -8.79 -18.79
CA LEU A 466 -3.38 -9.87 -18.22
C LEU A 466 -3.35 -11.12 -19.12
N PRO A 467 -2.30 -11.96 -19.01
CA PRO A 467 -2.09 -13.11 -19.87
C PRO A 467 -3.29 -14.07 -19.88
N GLY A 468 -3.77 -14.40 -21.07
CA GLY A 468 -4.87 -15.36 -21.25
C GLY A 468 -6.28 -14.76 -21.26
N LEU A 469 -6.45 -13.44 -21.05
CA LEU A 469 -7.77 -12.78 -21.18
C LEU A 469 -8.41 -13.01 -22.55
N CYS A 470 -7.60 -13.05 -23.62
CA CYS A 470 -8.06 -13.35 -24.97
C CYS A 470 -8.70 -14.75 -25.11
N LYS A 471 -8.45 -15.67 -24.18
CA LYS A 471 -8.91 -17.07 -24.18
C LYS A 471 -10.13 -17.32 -23.29
N ASP A 472 -10.56 -16.34 -22.48
CA ASP A 472 -11.74 -16.48 -21.64
C ASP A 472 -13.02 -16.61 -22.50
N THR A 473 -14.02 -17.34 -21.98
CA THR A 473 -15.34 -17.49 -22.59
C THR A 473 -16.00 -16.13 -22.78
N ARG A 474 -16.63 -15.89 -23.93
CA ARG A 474 -17.25 -14.61 -24.34
C ARG A 474 -18.75 -14.59 -24.12
N LEU A 475 -19.32 -13.40 -23.92
CA LEU A 475 -20.76 -13.22 -23.69
C LEU A 475 -21.64 -13.80 -24.82
N THR A 476 -21.19 -13.70 -26.08
CA THR A 476 -21.99 -14.12 -27.24
C THR A 476 -21.34 -15.29 -27.98
N ALA A 477 -22.12 -16.35 -28.24
CA ALA A 477 -21.72 -17.45 -29.11
C ALA A 477 -21.58 -16.94 -30.56
N GLY A 478 -20.39 -17.08 -31.15
CA GLY A 478 -20.16 -16.71 -32.55
C GLY A 478 -19.05 -15.71 -32.81
N ALA A 479 -18.36 -15.22 -31.77
CA ALA A 479 -17.04 -14.60 -31.93
C ALA A 479 -16.03 -15.69 -32.34
N THR A 480 -16.13 -16.16 -33.59
CA THR A 480 -14.93 -16.62 -34.27
C THR A 480 -13.95 -15.48 -34.12
N VAL A 481 -12.75 -15.81 -33.64
CA VAL A 481 -11.61 -14.91 -33.64
C VAL A 481 -11.32 -14.59 -35.10
N VAL A 482 -12.14 -13.75 -35.73
CA VAL A 482 -11.63 -12.84 -36.73
C VAL A 482 -10.71 -11.99 -35.88
N ALA A 483 -9.45 -12.41 -35.81
CA ALA A 483 -8.38 -11.49 -35.57
C ALA A 483 -8.54 -10.45 -36.69
N THR A 484 -9.42 -9.47 -36.48
CA THR A 484 -9.20 -8.14 -37.02
C THR A 484 -7.82 -7.87 -36.52
N SER A 485 -6.87 -8.06 -37.43
CA SER A 485 -5.48 -7.74 -37.23
C SER A 485 -5.50 -6.31 -36.74
N VAL A 486 -5.40 -6.13 -35.41
CA VAL A 486 -5.16 -4.83 -34.81
C VAL A 486 -3.75 -4.53 -35.27
N THR A 487 -3.65 -3.98 -36.48
CA THR A 487 -2.41 -3.80 -37.26
C THR A 487 -1.54 -2.71 -36.65
N GLU A 488 -2.11 -1.89 -35.77
CA GLU A 488 -1.46 -0.81 -35.07
C GLU A 488 -1.45 -1.10 -33.57
N THR A 489 -0.31 -0.91 -32.91
CA THR A 489 -0.20 -0.95 -31.45
C THR A 489 -1.11 0.13 -30.85
N MET A 490 -2.34 -0.26 -30.50
CA MET A 490 -3.30 0.65 -29.87
C MET A 490 -2.86 0.92 -28.43
N ASN A 491 -2.58 2.18 -28.12
CA ASN A 491 -2.42 2.62 -26.73
C ASN A 491 -3.80 2.65 -26.07
N TYR A 492 -4.08 1.66 -25.22
CA TYR A 492 -5.33 1.59 -24.48
C TYR A 492 -5.37 2.62 -23.34
N PRO A 493 -6.56 3.20 -23.04
CA PRO A 493 -6.72 4.02 -21.86
C PRO A 493 -6.37 3.22 -20.60
N VAL A 494 -5.67 3.84 -19.66
CA VAL A 494 -5.33 3.23 -18.35
C VAL A 494 -6.58 2.67 -17.66
N LEU A 495 -7.71 3.37 -17.79
CA LEU A 495 -8.98 2.94 -17.21
C LEU A 495 -9.51 1.63 -17.81
N THR A 496 -9.25 1.37 -19.10
CA THR A 496 -9.60 0.09 -19.74
C THR A 496 -8.80 -1.05 -19.13
N GLU A 497 -7.48 -0.91 -19.03
CA GLU A 497 -6.61 -1.93 -18.43
C GLU A 497 -6.96 -2.17 -16.95
N LEU A 498 -7.18 -1.11 -16.17
CA LEU A 498 -7.60 -1.19 -14.77
C LEU A 498 -8.97 -1.86 -14.60
N PHE A 499 -9.93 -1.59 -15.48
CA PHE A 499 -11.24 -2.24 -15.46
C PHE A 499 -11.11 -3.76 -15.56
N PHE A 500 -10.35 -4.26 -16.54
CA PHE A 500 -10.14 -5.70 -16.70
C PHE A 500 -9.29 -6.31 -15.57
N LEU A 501 -8.26 -5.60 -15.11
CA LEU A 501 -7.46 -6.03 -13.95
C LEU A 501 -8.32 -6.14 -12.68
N ALA A 502 -9.21 -5.18 -12.42
CA ALA A 502 -10.09 -5.18 -11.26
C ALA A 502 -11.05 -6.38 -11.30
N HIS A 503 -11.74 -6.63 -12.42
CA HIS A 503 -12.60 -7.82 -12.52
C HIS A 503 -11.82 -9.13 -12.42
N ALA A 504 -10.62 -9.21 -12.99
CA ALA A 504 -9.78 -10.40 -12.87
C ALA A 504 -9.31 -10.63 -11.43
N ALA A 505 -9.01 -9.56 -10.69
CA ALA A 505 -8.67 -9.63 -9.27
C ALA A 505 -9.87 -10.08 -8.41
N ILE A 506 -11.08 -9.59 -8.70
CA ILE A 506 -12.32 -10.02 -8.04
C ILE A 506 -12.50 -11.54 -8.16
N ARG A 507 -12.26 -12.11 -9.35
CA ARG A 507 -12.39 -13.57 -9.59
C ARG A 507 -11.46 -14.42 -8.74
N VAL A 508 -10.27 -13.92 -8.41
CA VAL A 508 -9.26 -14.70 -7.66
C VAL A 508 -9.25 -14.38 -6.16
N GLY A 509 -9.72 -13.20 -5.76
CA GLY A 509 -9.77 -12.74 -4.38
C GLY A 509 -11.16 -12.88 -3.75
N TRP A 510 -12.12 -12.07 -4.21
CA TRP A 510 -13.43 -11.90 -3.56
C TRP A 510 -14.37 -13.07 -3.82
N THR A 511 -14.55 -13.50 -5.07
CA THR A 511 -15.48 -14.59 -5.44
C THR A 511 -15.16 -15.90 -4.70
N PRO A 512 -13.89 -16.36 -4.61
CA PRO A 512 -13.56 -17.56 -3.84
C PRO A 512 -13.78 -17.40 -2.34
N LEU A 513 -13.64 -16.18 -1.79
CA LEU A 513 -13.91 -15.90 -0.38
C LEU A 513 -15.41 -16.00 -0.06
N ILE A 514 -16.29 -15.51 -0.95
CA ILE A 514 -17.75 -15.71 -0.83
C ILE A 514 -18.08 -17.20 -0.82
N ALA A 515 -17.55 -17.97 -1.77
CA ALA A 515 -17.81 -19.41 -1.85
C ALA A 515 -17.38 -20.13 -0.58
N ARG A 516 -16.18 -19.81 -0.07
CA ARG A 516 -15.67 -20.34 1.21
C ARG A 516 -16.53 -19.93 2.41
N HIS A 517 -17.07 -18.71 2.42
CA HIS A 517 -17.96 -18.24 3.47
C HIS A 517 -19.23 -19.09 3.56
N PHE A 518 -19.90 -19.33 2.44
CA PHE A 518 -21.09 -20.19 2.42
C PHE A 518 -20.78 -21.66 2.71
N GLU A 519 -19.64 -22.17 2.22
CA GLU A 519 -19.18 -23.52 2.56
C GLU A 519 -18.92 -23.66 4.06
N THR A 520 -18.26 -22.68 4.67
CA THR A 520 -17.98 -22.66 6.12
C THR A 520 -19.28 -22.61 6.93
N ALA A 521 -20.26 -21.81 6.50
CA ALA A 521 -21.59 -21.76 7.11
C ALA A 521 -22.30 -23.12 7.04
N GLN A 522 -22.27 -23.78 5.89
CA GLN A 522 -22.87 -25.12 5.72
C GLN A 522 -22.19 -26.16 6.63
N GLN A 523 -20.86 -26.16 6.69
CA GLN A 523 -20.10 -27.05 7.58
C GLN A 523 -20.45 -26.80 9.05
N LEU A 524 -20.60 -25.54 9.45
CA LEU A 524 -20.96 -25.18 10.82
C LEU A 524 -22.35 -25.73 11.20
N HIS A 525 -23.36 -25.54 10.35
CA HIS A 525 -24.70 -26.10 10.59
C HIS A 525 -24.71 -27.63 10.70
N GLN A 526 -23.90 -28.32 9.88
CA GLN A 526 -23.77 -29.77 9.98
C GLN A 526 -23.17 -30.20 11.33
N LEU A 527 -22.14 -29.48 11.79
CA LEU A 527 -21.48 -29.76 13.08
C LEU A 527 -22.39 -29.45 14.28
N GLU A 528 -23.15 -28.36 14.22
CA GLU A 528 -24.16 -28.00 15.24
C GLU A 528 -25.25 -29.07 15.33
N SER A 529 -25.78 -29.53 14.19
CA SER A 529 -26.77 -30.61 14.17
C SER A 529 -26.23 -31.92 14.75
N GLN A 530 -24.97 -32.28 14.44
CA GLN A 530 -24.32 -33.43 15.06
C GLN A 530 -24.17 -33.26 16.57
N TRP A 531 -23.80 -32.07 17.03
CA TRP A 531 -23.66 -31.75 18.45
C TRP A 531 -24.97 -31.91 19.22
N GLU A 532 -26.08 -31.40 18.68
CA GLU A 532 -27.41 -31.54 19.28
C GLU A 532 -27.81 -33.01 19.46
N VAL A 533 -27.54 -33.85 18.44
CA VAL A 533 -27.79 -35.30 18.52
C VAL A 533 -26.93 -35.95 19.60
N TYR A 534 -25.65 -35.58 19.72
CA TYR A 534 -24.78 -36.09 20.77
C TYR A 534 -25.23 -35.66 22.18
N GLN A 535 -25.71 -34.42 22.33
CA GLN A 535 -26.22 -33.89 23.59
C GLN A 535 -27.53 -34.57 24.00
N ALA A 536 -28.41 -34.88 23.04
CA ALA A 536 -29.67 -35.57 23.29
C ALA A 536 -29.47 -37.05 23.69
N ASN A 537 -28.43 -37.71 23.18
CA ASN A 537 -28.20 -39.15 23.39
C ASN A 537 -27.42 -39.51 24.67
N LEU A 538 -26.86 -38.54 25.41
CA LEU A 538 -26.02 -38.79 26.59
C LEU A 538 -26.39 -37.86 27.76
N LEU A 539 -26.58 -38.46 28.96
CA LEU A 539 -26.46 -37.79 30.27
C LEU A 539 -24.97 -37.43 30.49
N GLY A 540 -24.47 -36.46 29.71
CA GLY A 540 -23.06 -36.26 29.37
C GLY A 540 -22.11 -36.08 30.55
N SER A 541 -21.05 -36.89 30.58
CA SER A 541 -19.81 -36.49 31.24
C SER A 541 -19.04 -35.56 30.30
N GLU A 542 -18.74 -34.34 30.74
CA GLU A 542 -17.89 -33.37 30.03
C GLU A 542 -16.48 -33.90 29.69
N SER A 543 -16.11 -35.07 30.21
CA SER A 543 -14.82 -35.74 30.01
C SER A 543 -14.70 -36.56 28.72
N ASN A 544 -15.78 -36.72 27.93
CA ASN A 544 -15.70 -37.53 26.70
C ASN A 544 -14.81 -36.83 25.64
N PRO A 545 -13.73 -37.48 25.16
CA PRO A 545 -12.80 -36.88 24.20
C PRO A 545 -13.46 -36.52 22.86
N GLN A 546 -14.51 -37.24 22.44
CA GLN A 546 -15.25 -36.92 21.22
C GLN A 546 -16.07 -35.63 21.35
N VAL A 547 -16.67 -35.40 22.51
CA VAL A 547 -17.43 -34.17 22.81
C VAL A 547 -16.48 -32.97 22.84
N GLN A 548 -15.31 -33.12 23.48
CA GLN A 548 -14.30 -32.07 23.49
C GLN A 548 -13.74 -31.78 22.09
N PHE A 549 -13.58 -32.81 21.26
CA PHE A 549 -13.16 -32.65 19.87
C PHE A 549 -14.21 -31.89 19.04
N LEU A 550 -15.48 -32.29 19.10
CA LEU A 550 -16.56 -31.66 18.34
C LEU A 550 -16.74 -30.19 18.76
N ARG A 551 -16.66 -29.89 20.06
CA ARG A 551 -16.72 -28.50 20.57
C ARG A 551 -15.57 -27.64 20.05
N ARG A 552 -14.34 -28.19 19.97
CA ARG A 552 -13.20 -27.47 19.39
C ARG A 552 -13.40 -27.20 17.91
N LEU A 553 -13.95 -28.17 17.17
CA LEU A 553 -14.21 -28.02 15.74
C LEU A 553 -15.29 -26.98 15.45
N ILE A 554 -16.38 -26.97 16.24
CA ILE A 554 -17.41 -25.93 16.16
C ILE A 554 -16.79 -24.56 16.43
N ARG A 555 -16.04 -24.40 17.53
CA ARG A 555 -15.38 -23.12 17.88
C ARG A 555 -14.46 -22.62 16.78
N GLU A 556 -13.66 -23.51 16.20
CA GLU A 556 -12.78 -23.17 15.09
C GLU A 556 -13.55 -22.73 13.84
N ARG A 557 -14.66 -23.42 13.51
CA ARG A 557 -15.51 -23.06 12.37
C ARG A 557 -16.27 -21.76 12.59
N THR A 558 -16.75 -21.50 13.80
CA THR A 558 -17.38 -20.23 14.18
C THR A 558 -16.39 -19.07 14.03
N SER A 559 -15.17 -19.21 14.54
CA SER A 559 -14.14 -18.17 14.41
C SER A 559 -13.84 -17.87 12.93
N ARG A 560 -13.65 -18.90 12.08
CA ARG A 560 -13.46 -18.70 10.63
C ARG A 560 -14.64 -18.02 9.95
N TYR A 561 -15.85 -18.44 10.27
CA TYR A 561 -17.06 -17.84 9.72
C TYR A 561 -17.11 -16.34 10.06
N LEU A 562 -16.80 -15.98 11.31
CA LEU A 562 -16.76 -14.59 11.76
C LEU A 562 -15.65 -13.80 11.08
N GLU A 563 -14.45 -14.36 10.87
CA GLU A 563 -13.37 -13.69 10.11
C GLU A 563 -13.76 -13.40 8.66
N GLN A 564 -14.33 -14.40 7.98
CA GLN A 564 -14.79 -14.29 6.60
C GLN A 564 -15.93 -13.27 6.49
N SER A 565 -16.93 -13.38 7.37
CA SER A 565 -18.05 -12.43 7.45
C SER A 565 -17.55 -11.02 7.71
N THR A 566 -16.62 -10.84 8.65
CA THR A 566 -15.98 -9.53 8.94
C THR A 566 -15.31 -8.95 7.70
N SER A 567 -14.58 -9.77 6.95
CA SER A 567 -13.91 -9.31 5.74
C SER A 567 -14.88 -8.91 4.62
N LEU A 568 -15.96 -9.69 4.44
CA LEU A 568 -16.95 -9.45 3.40
C LEU A 568 -17.94 -8.33 3.77
N SER A 569 -18.03 -8.00 5.05
CA SER A 569 -18.89 -6.94 5.61
C SER A 569 -18.22 -5.56 5.70
N CYS A 570 -16.97 -5.41 5.24
CA CYS A 570 -16.28 -4.13 5.27
C CYS A 570 -16.99 -3.13 4.34
N LEU A 571 -17.72 -2.17 4.93
CA LEU A 571 -18.63 -1.27 4.20
C LEU A 571 -17.94 -0.46 3.09
N SER A 572 -16.71 0.05 3.32
CA SER A 572 -16.00 0.84 2.31
C SER A 572 -15.66 0.00 1.08
N ARG A 573 -15.14 -1.22 1.28
CA ARG A 573 -14.87 -2.18 0.19
C ARG A 573 -16.15 -2.63 -0.52
N LEU A 574 -17.20 -2.92 0.24
CA LEU A 574 -18.47 -3.41 -0.29
C LEU A 574 -19.17 -2.35 -1.14
N ARG A 575 -19.15 -1.08 -0.69
CA ARG A 575 -19.64 0.07 -1.46
C ARG A 575 -18.86 0.22 -2.77
N ASP A 576 -17.52 0.22 -2.72
CA ASP A 576 -16.68 0.37 -3.92
C ASP A 576 -16.98 -0.76 -4.93
N GLN A 577 -17.08 -2.00 -4.44
CA GLN A 577 -17.42 -3.19 -5.24
C GLN A 577 -18.83 -3.10 -5.84
N PHE A 578 -19.80 -2.58 -5.09
CA PHE A 578 -21.16 -2.38 -5.55
C PHE A 578 -21.26 -1.30 -6.63
N ALA A 579 -20.64 -0.14 -6.41
CA ALA A 579 -20.56 0.93 -7.40
C ALA A 579 -19.88 0.43 -8.69
N PHE A 580 -18.81 -0.35 -8.56
CA PHE A 580 -18.12 -0.95 -9.70
C PHE A 580 -19.02 -1.91 -10.50
N SER A 581 -19.80 -2.76 -9.81
CA SER A 581 -20.76 -3.67 -10.44
C SER A 581 -21.89 -2.92 -11.16
N VAL A 582 -22.41 -1.84 -10.57
CA VAL A 582 -23.41 -0.98 -11.19
C VAL A 582 -22.85 -0.31 -12.44
N THR A 583 -21.63 0.23 -12.39
CA THR A 583 -20.95 0.81 -13.55
C THR A 583 -20.68 -0.24 -14.64
N THR A 584 -20.38 -1.47 -14.26
CA THR A 584 -20.26 -2.61 -15.19
C THR A 584 -21.59 -2.90 -15.88
N ALA A 585 -22.69 -2.92 -15.13
CA ALA A 585 -24.04 -3.07 -15.68
C ALA A 585 -24.38 -1.93 -16.65
N GLN A 586 -24.00 -0.68 -16.34
CA GLN A 586 -24.17 0.47 -17.25
C GLN A 586 -23.42 0.27 -18.57
N LEU A 587 -22.18 -0.24 -18.55
CA LEU A 587 -21.42 -0.60 -19.75
C LEU A 587 -22.17 -1.65 -20.59
N LEU A 588 -22.61 -2.73 -19.94
CA LEU A 588 -23.29 -3.83 -20.59
C LEU A 588 -24.62 -3.40 -21.21
N VAL A 589 -25.39 -2.56 -20.52
CA VAL A 589 -26.63 -1.95 -21.04
C VAL A 589 -26.34 -1.07 -22.24
N HIS A 590 -25.32 -0.22 -22.17
CA HIS A 590 -24.97 0.66 -23.28
C HIS A 590 -24.60 -0.14 -24.54
N LEU A 591 -23.73 -1.15 -24.40
CA LEU A 591 -23.33 -2.01 -25.52
C LEU A 591 -24.51 -2.82 -26.08
N ALA A 592 -25.41 -3.32 -25.22
CA ALA A 592 -26.61 -4.02 -25.67
C ALA A 592 -27.55 -3.08 -26.44
N ARG A 593 -27.75 -1.85 -25.97
CA ARG A 593 -28.59 -0.84 -26.66
C ARG A 593 -28.07 -0.51 -28.05
N VAL A 594 -26.75 -0.35 -28.18
CA VAL A 594 -26.08 -0.14 -29.47
C VAL A 594 -26.24 -1.38 -30.37
N THR A 595 -26.07 -2.59 -29.82
CA THR A 595 -26.14 -3.84 -30.59
C THR A 595 -27.55 -4.14 -31.10
N PHE A 596 -28.58 -3.89 -30.29
CA PHE A 596 -29.97 -4.22 -30.62
C PHE A 596 -30.79 -3.04 -31.16
N ASN A 597 -30.16 -1.88 -31.43
CA ASN A 597 -30.82 -0.67 -31.92
C ASN A 597 -32.03 -0.23 -31.08
N THR A 598 -32.03 -0.49 -29.77
CA THR A 598 -33.20 -0.24 -28.90
C THR A 598 -33.40 1.24 -28.56
N LYS A 599 -32.42 2.10 -28.88
CA LYS A 599 -32.57 3.56 -28.98
C LYS A 599 -31.67 4.07 -30.11
N ALA A 600 -32.22 4.86 -31.04
CA ALA A 600 -31.41 5.63 -32.00
C ALA A 600 -30.59 6.67 -31.22
N CYS A 601 -29.43 6.26 -30.72
CA CYS A 601 -28.51 7.16 -30.05
C CYS A 601 -27.85 8.00 -31.16
N SER A 602 -28.30 9.24 -31.29
CA SER A 602 -27.79 10.24 -32.25
C SER A 602 -26.37 10.72 -31.94
N ASP A 603 -25.74 10.21 -30.88
CA ASP A 603 -24.33 10.44 -30.60
C ASP A 603 -23.51 9.33 -31.26
N GLU A 604 -22.91 9.65 -32.42
CA GLU A 604 -21.77 8.93 -32.99
C GLU A 604 -20.57 8.99 -32.03
N CYS A 605 -20.64 8.31 -30.89
CA CYS A 605 -19.55 8.16 -29.95
C CYS A 605 -19.05 6.72 -30.07
N SER A 606 -18.10 6.53 -30.99
CA SER A 606 -17.43 5.26 -31.33
C SER A 606 -16.84 4.57 -30.09
N PHE A 607 -17.59 3.69 -29.43
CA PHE A 607 -17.00 2.64 -28.60
C PHE A 607 -16.04 1.82 -29.48
N LYS A 608 -14.82 1.61 -29.01
CA LYS A 608 -13.87 0.74 -29.69
C LYS A 608 -14.10 -0.70 -29.22
N GLY A 609 -14.81 -1.48 -30.04
CA GLY A 609 -15.13 -2.89 -29.78
C GLY A 609 -16.62 -3.13 -29.63
N HIS A 610 -16.96 -4.40 -29.47
CA HIS A 610 -18.33 -4.90 -29.45
C HIS A 610 -18.63 -5.67 -28.15
N MET A 611 -19.91 -5.90 -27.87
CA MET A 611 -20.36 -6.74 -26.76
C MET A 611 -19.77 -8.16 -26.83
N SER A 612 -19.54 -8.68 -28.03
CA SER A 612 -18.92 -9.99 -28.29
C SER A 612 -17.47 -10.09 -27.82
N ASP A 613 -16.78 -8.96 -27.65
CA ASP A 613 -15.39 -8.93 -27.19
C ASP A 613 -15.29 -9.17 -25.69
N LEU A 614 -16.38 -8.94 -24.94
CA LEU A 614 -16.37 -9.02 -23.49
C LEU A 614 -16.43 -10.47 -22.99
N PRO A 615 -15.66 -10.80 -21.94
CA PRO A 615 -15.70 -12.12 -21.33
C PRO A 615 -16.89 -12.30 -20.37
N GLU A 616 -17.38 -13.53 -20.24
CA GLU A 616 -18.56 -13.88 -19.43
C GLU A 616 -18.38 -13.59 -17.94
N PHE A 617 -17.15 -13.67 -17.43
CA PHE A 617 -16.88 -13.47 -16.01
C PHE A 617 -17.24 -12.08 -15.50
N LEU A 618 -17.35 -11.07 -16.38
CA LEU A 618 -17.82 -9.74 -15.98
C LEU A 618 -19.25 -9.82 -15.42
N VAL A 619 -20.10 -10.59 -16.08
CA VAL A 619 -21.49 -10.85 -15.65
C VAL A 619 -21.50 -11.69 -14.40
N ASP A 620 -20.69 -12.75 -14.35
CA ASP A 620 -20.63 -13.64 -13.19
C ASP A 620 -20.21 -12.90 -11.91
N ASN A 621 -19.23 -12.00 -11.99
CA ASN A 621 -18.83 -11.15 -10.85
C ASN A 621 -19.97 -10.24 -10.35
N VAL A 622 -20.76 -9.66 -11.27
CA VAL A 622 -21.90 -8.80 -10.91
C VAL A 622 -22.97 -9.64 -10.22
N VAL A 623 -23.35 -10.76 -10.84
CA VAL A 623 -24.37 -11.68 -10.30
C VAL A 623 -23.95 -12.18 -8.91
N GLU A 624 -22.72 -12.64 -8.75
CA GLU A 624 -22.24 -13.20 -7.48
C GLU A 624 -22.29 -12.16 -6.34
N LEU A 625 -21.92 -10.90 -6.63
CA LEU A 625 -22.02 -9.83 -5.65
C LEU A 625 -23.46 -9.59 -5.22
N ILE A 626 -24.39 -9.42 -6.17
CA ILE A 626 -25.79 -9.14 -5.85
C ILE A 626 -26.42 -10.31 -5.10
N SER A 627 -26.15 -11.55 -5.53
CA SER A 627 -26.59 -12.75 -4.82
C SER A 627 -26.00 -12.83 -3.41
N TYR A 628 -24.74 -12.43 -3.20
CA TYR A 628 -24.14 -12.37 -1.87
C TYR A 628 -24.83 -11.33 -0.99
N LEU A 629 -25.01 -10.10 -1.49
CA LEU A 629 -25.68 -9.02 -0.76
C LEU A 629 -27.07 -9.44 -0.32
N ARG A 630 -27.89 -10.02 -1.21
CA ARG A 630 -29.22 -10.49 -0.83
C ARG A 630 -29.21 -11.58 0.24
N ARG A 631 -28.22 -12.48 0.23
CA ARG A 631 -28.14 -13.63 1.15
C ARG A 631 -27.54 -13.27 2.51
N ALA A 632 -26.65 -12.28 2.57
CA ALA A 632 -25.81 -12.02 3.74
C ALA A 632 -25.90 -10.57 4.27
N LYS A 633 -26.46 -9.64 3.50
CA LYS A 633 -26.55 -8.19 3.76
C LYS A 633 -27.80 -7.61 3.11
N ASP A 634 -28.95 -8.17 3.46
CA ASP A 634 -30.23 -7.90 2.81
C ASP A 634 -30.70 -6.43 2.95
N ASP A 635 -30.33 -5.76 4.04
CA ASP A 635 -30.57 -4.32 4.27
C ASP A 635 -29.61 -3.38 3.52
N PHE A 636 -28.57 -3.92 2.86
CA PHE A 636 -27.50 -3.09 2.27
C PHE A 636 -28.01 -2.17 1.17
N PHE A 637 -28.95 -2.60 0.33
CA PHE A 637 -29.49 -1.78 -0.76
C PHE A 637 -30.26 -0.55 -0.27
N GLU A 638 -30.80 -0.61 0.96
CA GLU A 638 -31.55 0.47 1.59
C GLU A 638 -30.68 1.33 2.51
N SER A 639 -29.40 0.97 2.67
CA SER A 639 -28.46 1.68 3.52
C SER A 639 -28.10 3.07 2.98
N THR A 640 -27.88 4.01 3.89
CA THR A 640 -27.54 5.40 3.56
C THR A 640 -26.22 5.53 2.78
N GLU A 641 -25.33 4.56 2.96
CA GLU A 641 -23.99 4.47 2.42
C GLU A 641 -23.99 4.25 0.90
N VAL A 642 -25.03 3.58 0.37
CA VAL A 642 -25.18 3.30 -1.07
C VAL A 642 -26.36 4.01 -1.71
N ALA A 643 -27.10 4.84 -0.98
CA ALA A 643 -28.24 5.60 -1.50
C ALA A 643 -27.90 6.50 -2.71
N SER A 644 -26.62 6.84 -2.90
CA SER A 644 -26.12 7.61 -4.06
C SER A 644 -25.83 6.77 -5.30
N ILE A 645 -25.89 5.44 -5.21
CA ILE A 645 -25.56 4.52 -6.30
C ILE A 645 -26.88 4.07 -6.97
N PRO A 646 -27.06 4.35 -8.28
CA PRO A 646 -28.32 4.03 -8.98
C PRO A 646 -28.49 2.52 -9.17
N LEU A 647 -29.67 1.98 -8.86
CA LEU A 647 -30.01 0.57 -9.04
C LEU A 647 -30.54 0.27 -10.45
N GLU A 648 -31.02 1.29 -11.15
CA GLU A 648 -31.62 1.20 -12.49
C GLU A 648 -30.74 0.45 -13.49
N PRO A 649 -29.41 0.65 -13.54
CA PRO A 649 -28.56 -0.09 -14.46
C PRO A 649 -28.58 -1.61 -14.25
N LEU A 650 -28.71 -2.08 -13.02
CA LEU A 650 -28.80 -3.52 -12.72
C LEU A 650 -30.14 -4.09 -13.22
N LEU A 651 -31.24 -3.36 -13.02
CA LEU A 651 -32.56 -3.74 -13.54
C LEU A 651 -32.57 -3.76 -15.07
N GLU A 652 -32.08 -2.69 -15.70
CA GLU A 652 -31.99 -2.59 -17.17
C GLU A 652 -31.12 -3.70 -17.75
N PHE A 653 -29.97 -3.97 -17.11
CA PHE A 653 -29.05 -5.04 -17.50
C PHE A 653 -29.76 -6.40 -17.46
N SER A 654 -30.35 -6.77 -16.33
CA SER A 654 -31.00 -8.08 -16.18
C SER A 654 -32.13 -8.26 -17.18
N ILE A 655 -32.99 -7.25 -17.36
CA ILE A 655 -34.13 -7.34 -18.30
C ILE A 655 -33.63 -7.46 -19.74
N LEU A 656 -32.70 -6.61 -20.18
CA LEU A 656 -32.23 -6.62 -21.58
C LEU A 656 -31.54 -7.93 -21.95
N TYR A 657 -30.70 -8.46 -21.06
CA TYR A 657 -29.94 -9.69 -21.32
C TYR A 657 -30.78 -10.97 -21.15
N MET A 658 -31.86 -10.94 -20.36
CA MET A 658 -32.88 -12.00 -20.34
C MET A 658 -33.76 -11.97 -21.59
N LEU A 659 -34.14 -10.77 -22.07
CA LEU A 659 -35.00 -10.60 -23.25
C LEU A 659 -34.26 -10.98 -24.54
N HIS A 660 -33.02 -10.52 -24.69
CA HIS A 660 -32.21 -10.80 -25.88
C HIS A 660 -31.26 -11.96 -25.63
N THR A 661 -31.71 -13.17 -25.95
CA THR A 661 -30.94 -14.41 -25.78
C THR A 661 -29.58 -14.41 -26.51
N GLN A 662 -29.41 -13.55 -27.51
CA GLN A 662 -28.16 -13.36 -28.25
C GLN A 662 -27.14 -12.51 -27.47
N ALA A 663 -27.57 -11.74 -26.46
CA ALA A 663 -26.71 -10.87 -25.66
C ALA A 663 -25.83 -11.65 -24.66
N LEU A 664 -26.38 -12.75 -24.15
CA LEU A 664 -25.69 -13.69 -23.28
C LEU A 664 -26.05 -15.12 -23.71
N SER A 665 -25.11 -15.79 -24.39
CA SER A 665 -25.34 -17.14 -24.89
C SER A 665 -25.44 -18.18 -23.78
N ASN A 666 -24.76 -17.96 -22.66
CA ASN A 666 -24.74 -18.88 -21.54
C ASN A 666 -26.12 -18.93 -20.84
N PRO A 667 -26.87 -20.04 -20.95
CA PRO A 667 -28.20 -20.14 -20.36
C PRO A 667 -28.16 -20.14 -18.83
N HIS A 668 -27.09 -20.64 -18.21
CA HIS A 668 -26.96 -20.69 -16.75
C HIS A 668 -26.79 -19.29 -16.17
N LEU A 669 -25.90 -18.48 -16.76
CA LEU A 669 -25.72 -17.08 -16.32
C LEU A 669 -27.00 -16.25 -16.53
N ARG A 670 -27.72 -16.45 -17.64
CA ARG A 670 -29.02 -15.79 -17.84
C ARG A 670 -30.06 -16.17 -16.78
N ALA A 671 -30.12 -17.44 -16.38
CA ALA A 671 -31.04 -17.87 -15.34
C ALA A 671 -30.76 -17.14 -14.01
N ARG A 672 -29.48 -16.95 -13.67
CA ARG A 672 -29.07 -16.18 -12.48
C ARG A 672 -29.43 -14.69 -12.55
N LEU A 673 -29.68 -14.12 -13.73
CA LEU A 673 -30.19 -12.73 -13.83
C LEU A 673 -31.59 -12.57 -13.25
N ALA A 674 -32.40 -13.64 -13.23
CA ALA A 674 -33.68 -13.63 -12.53
C ALA A 674 -33.48 -13.52 -11.01
N GLU A 675 -32.45 -14.17 -10.46
CA GLU A 675 -32.07 -14.05 -9.04
C GLU A 675 -31.63 -12.63 -8.71
N VAL A 676 -30.94 -11.95 -9.63
CA VAL A 676 -30.58 -10.53 -9.49
C VAL A 676 -31.84 -9.67 -9.43
N LEU A 677 -32.83 -9.90 -10.28
CA LEU A 677 -34.10 -9.16 -10.24
C LEU A 677 -34.86 -9.40 -8.94
N GLU A 678 -34.93 -10.64 -8.47
CA GLU A 678 -35.52 -10.99 -7.18
C GLU A 678 -34.81 -10.30 -6.01
N SER A 679 -33.48 -10.24 -6.07
CA SER A 679 -32.64 -9.60 -5.04
C SER A 679 -32.88 -8.10 -4.90
N LEU A 680 -33.33 -7.44 -5.97
CA LEU A 680 -33.59 -5.99 -6.02
C LEU A 680 -35.04 -5.63 -5.60
N ILE A 681 -35.89 -6.62 -5.31
CA ILE A 681 -37.24 -6.36 -4.81
C ILE A 681 -37.14 -5.86 -3.36
N PRO A 682 -37.72 -4.67 -3.04
CA PRO A 682 -37.77 -4.16 -1.67
C PRO A 682 -38.41 -5.17 -0.73
N GLN A 683 -37.93 -5.24 0.51
CA GLN A 683 -38.52 -6.16 1.47
C GLN A 683 -39.96 -5.77 1.79
N ARG A 684 -40.83 -6.78 1.93
CA ARG A 684 -42.16 -6.57 2.51
C ARG A 684 -42.04 -6.63 4.04
N ASP A 685 -42.73 -5.74 4.75
CA ASP A 685 -42.73 -5.67 6.22
C ASP A 685 -42.98 -7.04 6.89
N ASP A 686 -43.77 -7.91 6.26
CA ASP A 686 -44.10 -9.26 6.74
C ASP A 686 -42.97 -10.31 6.57
N GLU A 687 -42.07 -10.10 5.60
CA GLU A 687 -40.91 -10.97 5.36
C GLU A 687 -39.74 -10.64 6.30
N ALA A 688 -39.53 -9.35 6.59
CA ALA A 688 -38.57 -8.88 7.59
C ALA A 688 -38.83 -9.50 8.99
N TRP A 689 -40.11 -9.67 9.35
CA TRP A 689 -40.53 -10.31 10.60
C TRP A 689 -40.20 -11.82 10.65
N ASN A 690 -40.24 -12.53 9.52
CA ASN A 690 -40.00 -13.98 9.46
C ASN A 690 -38.51 -14.33 9.38
N SER A 691 -37.70 -13.52 8.68
CA SER A 691 -36.24 -13.68 8.62
C SER A 691 -35.60 -13.54 10.01
N GLN A 692 -36.09 -12.60 10.84
CA GLN A 692 -35.64 -12.43 12.23
C GLN A 692 -35.97 -13.63 13.14
N ARG A 693 -37.04 -14.38 12.86
CA ARG A 693 -37.41 -15.58 13.65
C ARG A 693 -36.59 -16.81 13.29
N MET A 694 -36.24 -17.00 12.02
CA MET A 694 -35.41 -18.15 11.61
C MET A 694 -33.93 -17.99 12.02
N ALA A 695 -33.44 -16.75 12.11
CA ALA A 695 -32.14 -16.44 12.69
C ALA A 695 -32.03 -16.74 14.20
N GLY A 696 -33.17 -16.77 14.92
CA GLY A 696 -33.22 -16.81 16.39
C GLY A 696 -33.28 -18.18 17.06
N THR A 697 -33.11 -19.31 16.35
CA THR A 697 -33.34 -20.65 16.93
C THR A 697 -32.10 -21.55 17.08
N GLY A 698 -30.90 -21.08 16.70
CA GLY A 698 -29.65 -21.81 16.97
C GLY A 698 -29.13 -21.56 18.39
N ILE A 699 -28.80 -22.62 19.12
CA ILE A 699 -28.39 -22.59 20.55
C ILE A 699 -27.12 -21.74 20.82
N LEU A 700 -26.36 -21.40 19.78
CA LEU A 700 -25.18 -20.51 19.84
C LEU A 700 -25.38 -19.12 19.23
N GLY A 701 -26.56 -18.77 18.73
CA GLY A 701 -26.84 -17.42 18.21
C GLY A 701 -25.94 -17.00 17.03
N VAL A 702 -25.27 -17.93 16.34
CA VAL A 702 -24.37 -17.62 15.23
C VAL A 702 -25.13 -17.00 14.05
N ASN A 703 -26.39 -17.40 13.85
CA ASN A 703 -27.31 -16.75 12.91
C ASN A 703 -27.84 -15.39 13.40
N CYS A 704 -27.68 -15.03 14.68
CA CYS A 704 -27.95 -13.67 15.18
C CYS A 704 -26.75 -12.70 15.01
N LEU A 705 -25.59 -13.23 14.56
CA LEU A 705 -24.37 -12.48 14.25
C LEU A 705 -24.26 -12.14 12.74
N SER A 706 -25.18 -12.63 11.89
CA SER A 706 -25.41 -12.01 10.59
C SER A 706 -26.13 -10.68 10.81
N LEU A 707 -25.37 -9.59 10.75
CA LEU A 707 -25.88 -8.24 10.57
C LEU A 707 -25.95 -7.95 9.07
#